data_AF-A0A8C5C1B7-F1
#
_entry.id   AF-A0A8C5C1B7-F1
#
_cell.length_a   1.000
_cell.length_b   1.000
_cell.length_c   1.000
_cell.angle_alpha   90.00
_cell.angle_beta   90.00
_cell.angle_gamma   90.00
#
_symmetry.space_group_name_H-M   'P 1'
#
loop_
_entity.id
_entity.type
_entity.pdbx_description
1 polymer ?
#
loop_
_entity_poly.entity_id
_entity_poly.type
_entity_poly.pdbx_seq_one_letter_code
_entity_poly.pdbx_strand_id
1 'polypeptide(L)'
;MATESQPLHGELFVHPLSNPQASGICPEMLEVAEVANLAGDFSLAVEIYSSQLADLQQPDRGLCLRKADSLARAGRVSEALDSYCTAANLEKLRPDELRLLVESIARTLREKELNISSGNGNTACQVKTTGNGAADGAERDAEGFEEEPLDMFSCHLCRCLLHEPATLDCGHTFCRLCLVDVKDCIHCKRKLDKNDADGGQRINVVLSGLLEKWFEAESGARKHWVEAQGLWKKLKYTDALHHFNEAVALAPSLGSLRMQRAKLHMEMSNYSLAVQDSTSLCRSKPLSPKAHHLMASALTKAGRKDEALQEYFLCVALKPNCTKIKLEAQTVRCVSCGLFPEAGCSSQSPTAGKNCGRTVPSELLDSVDMECSLCMRLFYEPVATPCGHTFCLKCLERCLDHNPNCPLCKENLAEYLATRGYNKTLLMEEVLQRYLGDELGERKKIHEEEIKELSNLNQEVPIFVCTMAFPTIPCPLHVFEPRYRLMIRRSMETGTKQFGMCIADDLKGFADYGCMLEVRDVKFFPDGRSVVDTIGVSRFKVLSHGQRDGYNTAKIEYLEDKKEEGEELLELLKLHDSVYEQANSWFTSLRDAMKNQIVSHFGHLPTKDPEPQALPSGPAWYWWLLAVLPLESRAQLTILAMTSLKDRLVAIRRVLIFVTRKKPR
;
A
#
# COMPACT_ATOMS: atom_id res chain seq x y z
N MET A 1 -24.77 38.99 57.55
CA MET A 1 -23.98 38.37 58.62
C MET A 1 -23.03 37.40 57.96
N ALA A 2 -21.75 37.76 58.02
CA ALA A 2 -20.64 36.98 57.50
C ALA A 2 -20.42 35.72 58.35
N THR A 3 -19.98 34.63 57.72
CA THR A 3 -19.20 33.56 58.36
C THR A 3 -18.18 33.03 57.35
N GLU A 4 -16.99 33.63 57.46
CA GLU A 4 -15.64 33.04 57.37
C GLU A 4 -15.40 31.83 56.45
N SER A 5 -14.74 32.10 55.32
CA SER A 5 -13.94 31.14 54.57
C SER A 5 -12.59 30.92 55.27
N GLN A 6 -12.30 29.67 55.64
CA GLN A 6 -10.98 29.23 56.06
C GLN A 6 -9.98 29.32 54.89
N PRO A 7 -8.77 29.87 55.07
CA PRO A 7 -7.73 29.81 54.04
C PRO A 7 -7.01 28.45 54.09
N LEU A 8 -6.85 27.85 52.91
CA LEU A 8 -6.00 26.69 52.67
C LEU A 8 -4.54 27.02 53.06
N HIS A 9 -4.10 26.44 54.17
CA HIS A 9 -2.68 26.24 54.46
C HIS A 9 -2.16 25.03 53.68
N GLY A 10 -1.08 25.20 52.91
CA GLY A 10 -0.28 24.06 52.47
C GLY A 10 0.49 24.20 51.16
N GLU A 11 1.41 25.15 51.07
CA GLU A 11 2.76 24.99 50.46
C GLU A 11 3.58 26.24 50.84
N LEU A 12 3.73 26.46 52.15
CA LEU A 12 4.59 27.48 52.73
C LEU A 12 6.07 27.05 52.57
N PHE A 13 6.86 27.87 51.89
CA PHE A 13 8.33 27.93 51.92
C PHE A 13 9.10 26.61 51.76
N VAL A 14 9.67 26.36 50.57
CA VAL A 14 10.63 25.25 50.38
C VAL A 14 12.02 25.59 50.96
N HIS A 15 12.36 26.88 51.08
CA HIS A 15 13.67 27.32 51.59
C HIS A 15 13.54 28.46 52.61
N PRO A 16 13.73 28.19 53.93
CA PRO A 16 13.74 29.24 54.95
C PRO A 16 14.95 30.17 54.76
N LEU A 17 14.77 31.45 55.08
CA LEU A 17 15.87 32.42 55.13
C LEU A 17 16.85 32.02 56.23
N SER A 18 18.15 32.15 55.97
CA SER A 18 19.18 31.85 56.96
C SER A 18 19.27 32.95 58.02
N ASN A 19 19.00 34.21 57.63
CA ASN A 19 18.86 35.33 58.57
C ASN A 19 17.70 36.27 58.20
N PRO A 20 16.50 36.10 58.78
CA PRO A 20 15.33 36.93 58.49
C PRO A 20 15.44 38.39 58.92
N GLN A 21 16.43 38.74 59.77
CA GLN A 21 16.63 40.09 60.32
C GLN A 21 17.85 40.80 59.73
N ALA A 22 18.44 40.28 58.65
CA ALA A 22 19.57 40.92 57.98
C ALA A 22 19.16 42.29 57.41
N SER A 23 19.95 43.33 57.70
CA SER A 23 19.76 44.67 57.16
C SER A 23 19.86 44.63 55.63
N GLY A 24 18.75 44.87 54.93
CA GLY A 24 18.67 44.81 53.46
C GLY A 24 17.54 43.92 52.92
N ILE A 25 16.93 43.06 53.75
CA ILE A 25 15.79 42.23 53.34
C ILE A 25 14.47 42.96 53.63
N CYS A 26 13.66 43.20 52.59
CA CYS A 26 12.32 43.76 52.66
C CYS A 26 11.27 42.63 52.59
N PRO A 27 10.57 42.28 53.68
CA PRO A 27 9.59 41.19 53.70
C PRO A 27 8.45 41.38 52.69
N GLU A 28 7.99 42.62 52.49
CA GLU A 28 6.92 42.95 51.56
C GLU A 28 7.33 42.65 50.11
N MET A 29 8.59 42.87 49.75
CA MET A 29 9.12 42.54 48.43
C MET A 29 9.21 41.03 48.22
N LEU A 30 9.52 40.26 49.27
CA LEU A 30 9.53 38.79 49.18
C LEU A 30 8.13 38.21 49.01
N GLU A 31 7.11 38.79 49.66
CA GLU A 31 5.70 38.44 49.42
C GLU A 31 5.28 38.74 47.97
N VAL A 32 5.70 39.88 47.41
CA VAL A 32 5.44 40.23 46.00
C VAL A 32 6.12 39.24 45.05
N ALA A 33 7.35 38.82 45.33
CA ALA A 33 8.04 37.80 44.55
C ALA A 33 7.34 36.43 44.60
N GLU A 34 6.72 36.09 45.72
CA GLU A 34 5.94 34.86 45.87
C GLU A 34 4.63 34.91 45.09
N VAL A 35 3.92 36.04 45.14
CA VAL A 35 2.73 36.27 44.31
C VAL A 35 3.09 36.21 42.83
N ALA A 36 4.21 36.79 42.43
CA ALA A 36 4.71 36.71 41.04
C ALA A 36 5.00 35.27 40.62
N ASN A 37 5.65 34.48 41.48
CA ASN A 37 5.88 33.05 41.25
C ASN A 37 4.59 32.24 41.12
N LEU A 38 3.56 32.53 41.92
CA LEU A 38 2.25 31.88 41.84
C LEU A 38 1.46 32.30 40.57
N ALA A 39 1.63 33.55 40.15
CA ALA A 39 1.04 34.08 38.92
C ALA A 39 1.75 33.60 37.64
N GLY A 40 2.91 32.92 37.77
CA GLY A 40 3.72 32.45 36.64
C GLY A 40 4.66 33.50 36.04
N ASP A 41 4.80 34.67 36.67
CA ASP A 41 5.75 35.72 36.27
C ASP A 41 7.10 35.51 36.96
N PHE A 42 7.82 34.50 36.49
CA PHE A 42 9.10 34.09 37.08
C PHE A 42 10.22 35.12 36.86
N SER A 43 10.14 35.92 35.79
CA SER A 43 11.16 36.94 35.50
C SER A 43 11.13 38.05 36.55
N LEU A 44 9.93 38.54 36.90
CA LEU A 44 9.76 39.55 37.94
C LEU A 44 10.21 39.02 39.31
N ALA A 45 9.87 37.78 39.65
CA ALA A 45 10.34 37.15 40.90
C ALA A 45 11.88 37.07 40.97
N VAL A 46 12.56 36.74 39.86
CA VAL A 46 14.03 36.70 39.77
C VAL A 46 14.66 38.07 39.95
N GLU A 47 14.07 39.12 39.37
CA GLU A 47 14.55 40.50 39.53
C GLU A 47 14.44 40.95 40.99
N ILE A 48 13.32 40.66 41.65
CA ILE A 48 13.11 40.99 43.06
C ILE A 48 14.12 40.25 43.94
N TYR A 49 14.29 38.93 43.79
CA TYR A 49 15.29 38.20 44.58
C TYR A 49 16.73 38.64 44.28
N SER A 50 17.03 39.05 43.04
CA SER A 50 18.37 39.56 42.69
C SER A 50 18.65 40.91 43.33
N SER A 51 17.66 41.79 43.39
CA SER A 51 17.75 43.08 44.09
C SER A 51 17.99 42.87 45.60
N GLN A 52 17.21 41.98 46.23
CA GLN A 52 17.35 41.65 47.64
C GLN A 52 18.69 40.99 47.99
N LEU A 53 19.25 40.19 47.07
CA LEU A 53 20.59 39.61 47.24
C LEU A 53 21.72 40.65 47.04
N ALA A 54 21.52 41.69 46.24
CA ALA A 54 22.50 42.75 46.01
C ALA A 54 22.65 43.69 47.21
N ASP A 55 21.57 43.87 47.98
CA ASP A 55 21.55 44.71 49.18
C ASP A 55 22.20 44.01 50.41
N LEU A 56 22.56 42.73 50.30
CA LEU A 56 23.18 41.94 51.36
C LEU A 56 24.71 41.88 51.22
N GLN A 57 25.43 42.03 52.34
CA GLN A 57 26.89 41.88 52.38
C GLN A 57 27.36 40.43 52.17
N GLN A 58 26.52 39.45 52.50
CA GLN A 58 26.75 38.02 52.24
C GLN A 58 25.48 37.40 51.65
N PRO A 59 25.59 36.52 50.63
CA PRO A 59 24.42 35.92 50.02
C PRO A 59 23.67 35.03 51.01
N ASP A 60 22.37 35.27 51.20
CA ASP A 60 21.52 34.39 52.00
C ASP A 60 21.21 33.11 51.21
N ARG A 61 21.47 31.95 51.82
CA ARG A 61 21.28 30.63 51.19
C ARG A 61 19.82 30.42 50.75
N GLY A 62 18.86 30.83 51.56
CA GLY A 62 17.43 30.67 51.28
C GLY A 62 16.98 31.51 50.09
N LEU A 63 17.44 32.76 50.00
CA LEU A 63 17.19 33.62 48.83
C LEU A 63 17.86 33.10 47.56
N CYS A 64 19.07 32.56 47.65
CA CYS A 64 19.74 31.93 46.51
C CYS A 64 18.94 30.73 45.96
N LEU A 65 18.38 29.89 46.83
CA LEU A 65 17.56 28.74 46.41
C LEU A 65 16.22 29.19 45.80
N ARG A 66 15.54 30.17 46.39
CA ARG A 66 14.29 30.72 45.81
C ARG A 66 14.52 31.36 44.45
N LYS A 67 15.62 32.13 44.30
CA LYS A 67 16.05 32.68 43.01
C LYS A 67 16.33 31.57 41.99
N ALA A 68 17.02 30.52 42.42
CA ALA A 68 17.35 29.38 41.57
C ALA A 68 16.09 28.62 41.09
N ASP A 69 15.12 28.40 41.97
CA ASP A 69 13.82 27.80 41.64
C ASP A 69 13.04 28.64 40.61
N SER A 70 12.97 29.95 40.80
CA SER A 70 12.32 30.87 39.86
C SER A 70 13.03 30.89 38.50
N LEU A 71 14.38 30.91 38.48
CA LEU A 71 15.17 30.82 37.25
C LEU A 71 14.95 29.48 36.53
N ALA A 72 14.87 28.38 37.27
CA ALA A 72 14.58 27.06 36.72
C ALA A 72 13.19 27.01 36.09
N ARG A 73 12.16 27.57 36.74
CA ARG A 73 10.79 27.67 36.21
C ARG A 73 10.68 28.59 34.99
N ALA A 74 11.50 29.65 34.94
CA ALA A 74 11.64 30.53 33.79
C ALA A 74 12.35 29.88 32.57
N GLY A 75 12.87 28.65 32.71
CA GLY A 75 13.62 27.96 31.66
C GLY A 75 15.08 28.44 31.49
N ARG A 76 15.57 29.31 32.37
CA ARG A 76 16.95 29.83 32.38
C ARG A 76 17.87 28.90 33.19
N VAL A 77 17.98 27.66 32.73
CA VAL A 77 18.64 26.56 33.49
C VAL A 77 20.10 26.85 33.83
N SER A 78 20.86 27.51 32.94
CA SER A 78 22.27 27.86 33.20
C SER A 78 22.42 28.80 34.40
N GLU A 79 21.62 29.85 34.46
CA GLU A 79 21.67 30.83 35.55
C GLU A 79 21.07 30.29 36.85
N ALA A 80 20.09 29.39 36.73
CA ALA A 80 19.58 28.62 37.87
C ALA A 80 20.69 27.79 38.49
N LEU A 81 21.51 27.09 37.69
CA LEU A 81 22.65 26.29 38.16
C LEU A 81 23.67 27.15 38.91
N ASP A 82 24.03 28.32 38.39
CA ASP A 82 24.95 29.25 39.07
C ASP A 82 24.41 29.67 40.45
N SER A 83 23.10 29.89 40.54
CA SER A 83 22.42 30.26 41.79
C SER A 83 22.35 29.08 42.79
N TYR A 84 22.10 27.84 42.32
CA TYR A 84 22.20 26.65 43.16
C TYR A 84 23.63 26.38 43.63
N CYS A 85 24.64 26.57 42.78
CA CYS A 85 26.05 26.43 43.14
C CYS A 85 26.45 27.43 44.24
N THR A 86 25.96 28.67 44.14
CA THR A 86 26.16 29.69 45.18
C THR A 86 25.56 29.26 46.52
N ALA A 87 24.36 28.67 46.52
CA ALA A 87 23.76 28.09 47.73
C ALA A 87 24.53 26.86 48.26
N ALA A 88 25.06 26.01 47.37
CA ALA A 88 25.82 24.81 47.73
C ALA A 88 27.16 25.13 48.41
N ASN A 89 27.79 26.24 48.02
CA ASN A 89 29.03 26.73 48.62
C ASN A 89 28.84 27.20 50.08
N LEU A 90 27.62 27.57 50.47
CA LEU A 90 27.27 27.95 51.85
C LEU A 90 26.96 26.71 52.70
N GLU A 91 26.13 25.80 52.20
CA GLU A 91 25.82 24.53 52.85
C GLU A 91 25.41 23.47 51.79
N LYS A 92 25.80 22.21 52.02
CA LYS A 92 25.48 21.08 51.14
C LYS A 92 23.98 21.02 50.80
N LEU A 93 23.68 20.94 49.50
CA LEU A 93 22.31 20.82 49.00
C LEU A 93 21.69 19.47 49.36
N ARG A 94 20.41 19.47 49.72
CA ARG A 94 19.60 18.27 49.94
C ARG A 94 18.84 17.90 48.66
N PRO A 95 18.55 16.60 48.41
CA PRO A 95 17.83 16.18 47.19
C PRO A 95 16.47 16.86 46.99
N ASP A 96 15.75 17.14 48.09
CA ASP A 96 14.44 17.80 48.03
C ASP A 96 14.52 19.24 47.50
N GLU A 97 15.68 19.90 47.70
CA GLU A 97 15.94 21.28 47.26
C GLU A 97 16.27 21.39 45.77
N LEU A 98 16.56 20.26 45.11
CA LEU A 98 16.90 20.20 43.67
C LEU A 98 15.72 19.74 42.81
N ARG A 99 14.57 19.45 43.43
CA ARG A 99 13.42 18.87 42.74
C ARG A 99 12.97 19.70 41.54
N LEU A 100 12.85 21.02 41.70
CA LEU A 100 12.38 21.93 40.66
C LEU A 100 13.39 22.08 39.51
N LEU A 101 14.69 22.07 39.81
CA LEU A 101 15.75 22.04 38.81
C LEU A 101 15.67 20.76 37.96
N VAL A 102 15.55 19.60 38.60
CA VAL A 102 15.44 18.30 37.91
C VAL A 102 14.18 18.24 37.06
N GLU A 103 13.03 18.69 37.57
CA GLU A 103 11.78 18.77 36.82
C GLU A 103 11.90 19.68 35.60
N SER A 104 12.58 20.83 35.73
CA SER A 104 12.79 21.77 34.63
C SER A 104 13.76 21.24 33.57
N ILE A 105 14.90 20.67 33.97
CA ILE A 105 15.86 20.02 33.04
C ILE A 105 15.17 18.89 32.28
N ALA A 106 14.44 18.03 32.99
CA ALA A 106 13.72 16.92 32.36
C ALA A 106 12.65 17.43 31.38
N ARG A 107 11.95 18.53 31.70
CA ARG A 107 11.00 19.19 30.79
C ARG A 107 11.70 19.74 29.54
N THR A 108 12.81 20.45 29.69
CA THR A 108 13.56 21.00 28.55
C THR A 108 14.12 19.90 27.64
N LEU A 109 14.55 18.77 28.20
CA LEU A 109 14.97 17.61 27.40
C LEU A 109 13.81 17.02 26.57
N ARG A 110 12.61 16.92 27.16
CA ARG A 110 11.39 16.47 26.47
C ARG A 110 10.90 17.46 25.39
N GLU A 111 10.95 18.76 25.66
CA GLU A 111 10.56 19.80 24.70
C GLU A 111 11.48 19.80 23.47
N LYS A 112 12.78 19.55 23.66
CA LYS A 112 13.74 19.38 22.56
C LYS A 112 13.46 18.14 21.71
N GLU A 113 12.91 17.07 22.28
CA GLU A 113 12.45 15.89 21.54
C GLU A 113 11.22 16.23 20.67
N LEU A 114 10.21 16.91 21.23
CA LEU A 114 8.96 17.27 20.54
C LEU A 114 9.15 18.28 19.40
N ASN A 115 10.08 19.23 19.55
CA ASN A 115 10.36 20.26 18.53
C ASN A 115 11.16 19.74 17.33
N ILE A 116 11.85 18.59 17.46
CA ILE A 116 12.48 17.92 16.32
C ILE A 116 11.43 17.17 15.48
N SER A 117 10.31 16.75 16.10
CA SER A 117 9.19 16.08 15.43
C SER A 117 8.20 17.05 14.76
N SER A 118 8.16 18.32 15.17
CA SER A 118 7.22 19.33 14.65
C SER A 118 7.88 20.26 13.63
N GLY A 119 8.22 19.69 12.47
CA GLY A 119 8.79 20.40 11.32
C GLY A 119 7.98 20.22 10.03
N ASN A 120 6.65 20.38 10.06
CA ASN A 120 5.83 21.03 9.04
C ASN A 120 4.33 20.78 9.26
N GLY A 121 3.52 21.81 9.01
CA GLY A 121 2.08 21.81 9.21
C GLY A 121 1.26 21.04 8.16
N ASN A 122 0.01 20.81 8.55
CA ASN A 122 -1.16 20.39 7.77
C ASN A 122 -1.23 18.94 7.28
N THR A 123 -1.95 18.08 8.01
CA THR A 123 -3.38 17.79 7.78
C THR A 123 -3.86 16.72 8.75
N ALA A 124 -5.03 16.93 9.32
CA ALA A 124 -5.67 15.99 10.22
C ALA A 124 -6.13 14.73 9.47
N CYS A 125 -5.78 13.54 9.97
CA CYS A 125 -6.61 12.36 9.79
C CYS A 125 -6.56 11.48 11.05
N GLN A 126 -7.69 11.46 11.76
CA GLN A 126 -7.93 10.57 12.88
C GLN A 126 -8.07 9.13 12.36
N VAL A 127 -7.23 8.22 12.84
CA VAL A 127 -7.51 6.78 12.75
C VAL A 127 -7.47 6.20 14.16
N LYS A 128 -8.66 5.90 14.68
CA LYS A 128 -8.88 5.12 15.90
C LYS A 128 -8.48 3.67 15.62
N THR A 129 -7.64 3.08 16.45
CA THR A 129 -7.50 1.62 16.52
C THR A 129 -7.78 1.13 17.94
N THR A 130 -8.85 0.36 18.06
CA THR A 130 -9.21 -0.48 19.20
C THR A 130 -8.95 -1.93 18.80
N GLY A 131 -8.38 -2.76 19.69
CA GLY A 131 -8.60 -4.21 19.64
C GLY A 131 -7.36 -5.10 19.83
N ASN A 132 -7.32 -5.77 20.98
CA ASN A 132 -6.38 -6.81 21.41
C ASN A 132 -6.45 -8.11 20.58
N GLY A 133 -5.36 -8.88 20.57
CA GLY A 133 -5.35 -10.31 20.19
C GLY A 133 -3.94 -10.86 19.96
N ALA A 134 -3.55 -11.86 20.77
CA ALA A 134 -2.20 -12.39 20.97
C ALA A 134 -1.71 -13.42 19.93
N ALA A 135 -0.38 -13.50 19.74
CA ALA A 135 0.39 -14.75 19.56
C ALA A 135 1.91 -14.48 19.61
N ASP A 136 2.61 -15.29 20.41
CA ASP A 136 4.03 -15.26 20.75
C ASP A 136 5.00 -15.50 19.58
N GLY A 137 6.23 -14.98 19.70
CA GLY A 137 7.35 -15.42 18.86
C GLY A 137 8.47 -14.42 18.54
N ALA A 138 8.48 -13.23 19.13
CA ALA A 138 9.67 -12.38 19.22
C ALA A 138 9.41 -11.42 20.38
N GLU A 139 10.39 -11.22 21.27
CA GLU A 139 10.32 -10.21 22.33
C GLU A 139 10.07 -8.83 21.70
N ARG A 140 8.80 -8.49 21.55
CA ARG A 140 8.35 -7.11 21.40
C ARG A 140 8.40 -6.56 22.81
N ASP A 141 9.53 -5.93 23.13
CA ASP A 141 9.60 -4.99 24.25
C ASP A 141 8.38 -4.07 24.12
N ALA A 142 7.39 -4.30 24.97
CA ALA A 142 6.22 -3.45 25.15
C ALA A 142 6.67 -2.15 25.82
N GLU A 143 7.45 -1.37 25.09
CA GLU A 143 7.95 -0.09 25.54
C GLU A 143 7.48 0.92 24.50
N GLY A 144 6.48 1.73 24.87
CA GLY A 144 5.93 2.79 24.03
C GLY A 144 6.99 3.84 23.73
N PHE A 145 7.72 3.67 22.64
CA PHE A 145 8.57 4.66 22.02
C PHE A 145 7.81 5.11 20.78
N GLU A 146 7.54 6.40 20.63
CA GLU A 146 6.94 6.91 19.39
C GLU A 146 7.93 6.64 18.23
N GLU A 147 7.43 6.02 17.17
CA GLU A 147 8.25 5.46 16.10
C GLU A 147 8.38 6.46 14.96
N GLU A 148 9.62 6.73 14.54
CA GLU A 148 9.91 7.52 13.34
C GLU A 148 9.12 6.95 12.13
N PRO A 149 8.56 7.81 11.27
CA PRO A 149 7.85 7.37 10.08
C PRO A 149 8.79 6.54 9.19
N LEU A 150 8.35 5.34 8.81
CA LEU A 150 9.10 4.42 7.97
C LEU A 150 9.09 4.90 6.52
N ASP A 151 10.23 4.82 5.84
CA ASP A 151 10.32 4.99 4.38
C ASP A 151 9.75 3.76 3.64
N MET A 152 9.42 3.92 2.36
CA MET A 152 8.81 2.86 1.54
C MET A 152 9.66 1.59 1.38
N PHE A 153 10.99 1.70 1.50
CA PHE A 153 11.90 0.56 1.36
C PHE A 153 12.08 -0.19 2.69
N SER A 154 11.47 0.29 3.77
CA SER A 154 11.46 -0.38 5.06
C SER A 154 10.36 -1.45 5.11
N CYS A 155 10.73 -2.63 5.61
CA CYS A 155 9.75 -3.64 5.97
C CYS A 155 8.96 -3.19 7.19
N HIS A 156 7.63 -3.14 7.09
CA HIS A 156 6.77 -2.70 8.18
C HIS A 156 6.69 -3.69 9.37
N LEU A 157 7.30 -4.88 9.25
CA LEU A 157 7.39 -5.87 10.32
C LEU A 157 8.69 -5.72 11.14
N CYS A 158 9.84 -5.64 10.47
CA CYS A 158 11.14 -5.52 11.14
C CYS A 158 11.70 -4.08 11.18
N ARG A 159 11.09 -3.14 10.46
CA ARG A 159 11.49 -1.72 10.35
C ARG A 159 12.89 -1.49 9.82
N CYS A 160 13.38 -2.42 9.02
CA CYS A 160 14.68 -2.32 8.38
C CYS A 160 14.49 -2.35 6.88
N LEU A 161 15.55 -1.98 6.14
CA LEU A 161 15.61 -2.17 4.70
C LEU A 161 15.13 -3.59 4.33
N LEU A 162 14.23 -3.66 3.36
CA LEU A 162 13.70 -4.90 2.83
C LEU A 162 14.86 -5.82 2.42
N HIS A 163 14.81 -7.06 2.88
CA HIS A 163 15.80 -8.08 2.58
C HIS A 163 15.07 -9.35 2.15
N GLU A 164 15.47 -9.88 1.01
CA GLU A 164 14.71 -10.91 0.31
C GLU A 164 13.22 -10.51 0.24
N PRO A 165 12.90 -9.37 -0.41
CA PRO A 165 11.54 -8.84 -0.43
C PRO A 165 10.60 -9.87 -1.05
N ALA A 166 9.50 -10.17 -0.40
CA ALA A 166 8.45 -11.06 -0.86
C ALA A 166 7.15 -10.27 -0.97
N THR A 167 6.53 -10.31 -2.15
CA THR A 167 5.26 -9.62 -2.43
C THR A 167 4.11 -10.59 -2.22
N LEU A 168 3.14 -10.20 -1.39
CA LEU A 168 1.93 -10.97 -1.13
C LEU A 168 0.93 -10.85 -2.29
N ASP A 169 -0.05 -11.75 -2.35
CA ASP A 169 -1.17 -11.68 -3.30
C ASP A 169 -2.03 -10.43 -3.13
N CYS A 170 -1.89 -9.68 -2.04
CA CYS A 170 -2.54 -8.39 -1.87
C CYS A 170 -1.70 -7.19 -2.34
N GLY A 171 -0.54 -7.43 -2.95
CA GLY A 171 0.35 -6.40 -3.50
C GLY A 171 1.37 -5.80 -2.52
N HIS A 172 1.23 -6.07 -1.21
CA HIS A 172 2.13 -5.55 -0.19
C HIS A 172 3.42 -6.36 -0.13
N THR A 173 4.56 -5.71 0.14
CA THR A 173 5.88 -6.34 0.16
C THR A 173 6.51 -6.30 1.54
N PHE A 174 7.08 -7.42 1.98
CA PHE A 174 7.75 -7.58 3.27
C PHE A 174 9.04 -8.39 3.11
N CYS A 175 9.90 -8.46 4.12
CA CYS A 175 11.00 -9.44 4.10
C CYS A 175 10.42 -10.86 4.18
N ARG A 176 10.92 -11.78 3.36
CA ARG A 176 10.49 -13.19 3.35
C ARG A 176 10.50 -13.83 4.75
N LEU A 177 11.59 -13.64 5.49
CA LEU A 177 11.73 -14.20 6.85
C LEU A 177 10.77 -13.59 7.87
N CYS A 178 10.26 -12.37 7.63
CA CYS A 178 9.28 -11.74 8.51
C CYS A 178 7.86 -12.32 8.34
N LEU A 179 7.59 -13.02 7.22
CA LEU A 179 6.27 -13.56 6.91
C LEU A 179 6.01 -14.97 7.47
N VAL A 180 7.05 -15.66 7.97
CA VAL A 180 6.97 -17.07 8.40
C VAL A 180 5.83 -17.32 9.39
N ASP A 181 5.71 -16.47 10.41
CA ASP A 181 4.70 -16.63 11.49
C ASP A 181 3.47 -15.72 11.31
N VAL A 182 3.42 -14.93 10.24
CA VAL A 182 2.31 -14.02 9.97
C VAL A 182 1.17 -14.79 9.31
N LYS A 183 -0.07 -14.53 9.75
CA LYS A 183 -1.29 -15.14 9.19
C LYS A 183 -2.01 -14.19 8.23
N ASP A 184 -2.03 -12.90 8.55
CA ASP A 184 -2.75 -11.88 7.80
C ASP A 184 -1.84 -10.70 7.49
N CYS A 185 -2.04 -10.08 6.32
CA CYS A 185 -1.33 -8.85 5.97
C CYS A 185 -1.62 -7.75 6.99
N ILE A 186 -0.58 -7.12 7.55
CA ILE A 186 -0.76 -6.10 8.58
C ILE A 186 -1.50 -4.85 8.08
N HIS A 187 -1.40 -4.54 6.78
CA HIS A 187 -2.01 -3.36 6.14
C HIS A 187 -3.46 -3.59 5.73
N CYS A 188 -3.76 -4.67 4.99
CA CYS A 188 -5.10 -4.90 4.43
C CYS A 188 -5.89 -6.02 5.13
N LYS A 189 -5.31 -6.69 6.12
CA LYS A 189 -5.93 -7.80 6.88
C LYS A 189 -6.37 -9.00 6.04
N ARG A 190 -5.89 -9.10 4.79
CA ARG A 190 -6.12 -10.28 3.94
C ARG A 190 -5.32 -11.46 4.48
N LYS A 191 -5.97 -12.64 4.55
CA LYS A 191 -5.34 -13.90 4.95
C LYS A 191 -4.28 -14.32 3.95
N LEU A 192 -3.20 -14.90 4.45
CA LEU A 192 -2.15 -15.52 3.66
C LEU A 192 -2.49 -17.00 3.46
N ASP A 193 -2.64 -17.42 2.21
CA ASP A 193 -2.79 -18.84 1.89
C ASP A 193 -1.41 -19.51 2.05
N LYS A 194 -1.26 -20.34 3.10
CA LYS A 194 -0.04 -21.12 3.37
C LYS A 194 -0.09 -22.50 2.71
N ASN A 195 -0.83 -22.65 1.62
CA ASN A 195 -0.95 -23.92 0.91
C ASN A 195 0.28 -24.11 0.01
N ASP A 196 1.41 -24.48 0.59
CA ASP A 196 2.41 -25.27 -0.11
C ASP A 196 3.36 -25.97 0.87
N ALA A 197 3.64 -27.23 0.57
CA ALA A 197 4.53 -28.11 1.33
C ALA A 197 6.02 -27.69 1.28
N ASP A 198 6.34 -26.56 0.60
CA ASP A 198 7.68 -25.95 0.50
C ASP A 198 7.73 -24.49 1.00
N GLY A 199 6.82 -24.13 1.91
CA GLY A 199 6.99 -23.07 2.92
C GLY A 199 7.72 -21.78 2.51
N GLY A 200 7.01 -20.86 1.85
CA GLY A 200 7.32 -19.42 1.91
C GLY A 200 7.01 -18.64 0.65
N GLN A 201 6.52 -17.40 0.81
CA GLN A 201 6.45 -16.46 -0.30
C GLN A 201 7.84 -16.30 -0.93
N ARG A 202 7.92 -16.47 -2.27
CA ARG A 202 9.18 -16.35 -3.00
C ARG A 202 9.61 -14.88 -3.07
N ILE A 203 10.89 -14.69 -3.36
CA ILE A 203 11.53 -13.38 -3.42
C ILE A 203 11.11 -12.68 -4.70
N ASN A 204 10.63 -11.45 -4.59
CA ASN A 204 10.45 -10.54 -5.71
C ASN A 204 11.82 -10.19 -6.31
N VAL A 205 12.12 -10.77 -7.47
CA VAL A 205 13.45 -10.70 -8.11
C VAL A 205 13.81 -9.26 -8.49
N VAL A 206 12.85 -8.50 -9.03
CA VAL A 206 13.07 -7.11 -9.47
C VAL A 206 13.37 -6.24 -8.26
N LEU A 207 12.52 -6.27 -7.22
CA LEU A 207 12.75 -5.49 -6.01
C LEU A 207 14.05 -5.88 -5.30
N SER A 208 14.40 -7.18 -5.28
CA SER A 208 15.67 -7.62 -4.69
C SER A 208 16.86 -7.02 -5.43
N GLY A 209 16.85 -7.05 -6.77
CA GLY A 209 17.90 -6.45 -7.60
C GLY A 209 18.00 -4.93 -7.42
N LEU A 210 16.87 -4.22 -7.39
CA LEU A 210 16.83 -2.77 -7.17
C LEU A 210 17.38 -2.38 -5.80
N LEU A 211 17.00 -3.09 -4.73
CA LEU A 211 17.50 -2.79 -3.38
C LEU A 211 19.00 -3.06 -3.23
N GLU A 212 19.51 -4.11 -3.87
CA GLU A 212 20.94 -4.40 -3.89
C GLU A 212 21.73 -3.35 -4.69
N LYS A 213 21.19 -2.88 -5.81
CA LYS A 213 21.81 -1.83 -6.64
C LYS A 213 21.77 -0.46 -5.95
N TRP A 214 20.61 -0.06 -5.41
CA TRP A 214 20.39 1.29 -4.87
C TRP A 214 20.96 1.49 -3.47
N PHE A 215 21.01 0.42 -2.67
CA PHE A 215 21.47 0.46 -1.28
C PHE A 215 22.55 -0.57 -1.01
N GLU A 216 23.54 -0.71 -1.90
CA GLU A 216 24.58 -1.76 -1.86
C GLU A 216 25.17 -1.98 -0.45
N ALA A 217 25.65 -0.91 0.20
CA ALA A 217 26.25 -0.97 1.52
C ALA A 217 25.26 -1.42 2.62
N GLU A 218 24.03 -0.89 2.59
CA GLU A 218 23.01 -1.23 3.60
C GLU A 218 22.42 -2.63 3.36
N SER A 219 22.21 -3.02 2.11
CA SER A 219 21.78 -4.35 1.68
C SER A 219 22.82 -5.41 2.03
N GLY A 220 24.10 -5.12 1.80
CA GLY A 220 25.22 -5.97 2.22
C GLY A 220 25.29 -6.11 3.75
N ALA A 221 25.19 -5.00 4.48
CA ALA A 221 25.14 -5.02 5.93
C ALA A 221 23.93 -5.82 6.46
N ARG A 222 22.78 -5.71 5.77
CA ARG A 222 21.56 -6.44 6.11
C ARG A 222 21.70 -7.94 5.91
N LYS A 223 22.39 -8.41 4.85
CA LYS A 223 22.72 -9.82 4.63
C LYS A 223 23.50 -10.39 5.81
N HIS A 224 24.63 -9.77 6.16
CA HIS A 224 25.43 -10.21 7.31
C HIS A 224 24.68 -10.13 8.64
N TRP A 225 23.80 -9.13 8.82
CA TRP A 225 23.00 -9.04 10.04
C TRP A 225 22.03 -10.24 10.18
N VAL A 226 21.36 -10.67 9.10
CA VAL A 226 20.48 -11.85 9.14
C VAL A 226 21.27 -13.12 9.48
N GLU A 227 22.42 -13.31 8.84
CA GLU A 227 23.32 -14.45 9.11
C GLU A 227 23.77 -14.45 10.56
N ALA A 228 24.21 -13.29 11.07
CA ALA A 228 24.62 -13.11 12.46
C ALA A 228 23.49 -13.45 13.44
N GLN A 229 22.25 -13.03 13.18
CA GLN A 229 21.10 -13.40 14.01
C GLN A 229 20.82 -14.91 13.98
N GLY A 230 20.94 -15.55 12.81
CA GLY A 230 20.79 -16.99 12.68
C GLY A 230 21.83 -17.77 13.48
N LEU A 231 23.09 -17.32 13.46
CA LEU A 231 24.19 -17.91 14.23
C LEU A 231 24.07 -17.64 15.74
N TRP A 232 23.62 -16.43 16.11
CA TRP A 232 23.37 -16.06 17.50
C TRP A 232 22.29 -16.95 18.12
N LYS A 233 21.17 -17.20 17.42
CA LYS A 233 20.14 -18.16 17.86
C LYS A 233 20.66 -19.59 18.03
N LYS A 234 21.70 -19.96 17.28
CA LYS A 234 22.40 -21.26 17.37
C LYS A 234 23.53 -21.26 18.42
N LEU A 235 23.67 -20.21 19.23
CA LEU A 235 24.71 -20.02 20.25
C LEU A 235 26.16 -20.01 19.71
N LYS A 236 26.34 -19.76 18.40
CA LYS A 236 27.66 -19.61 17.77
C LYS A 236 28.11 -18.15 17.83
N TYR A 237 28.48 -17.69 19.03
CA TYR A 237 28.72 -16.27 19.29
C TYR A 237 29.91 -15.66 18.54
N THR A 238 31.00 -16.41 18.36
CA THR A 238 32.20 -15.93 17.65
C THR A 238 31.92 -15.67 16.17
N ASP A 239 31.22 -16.60 15.52
CA ASP A 239 30.87 -16.50 14.11
C ASP A 239 29.83 -15.38 13.92
N ALA A 240 28.85 -15.29 14.82
CA ALA A 240 27.87 -14.20 14.82
C ALA A 240 28.55 -12.82 14.95
N LEU A 241 29.56 -12.70 15.83
CA LEU A 241 30.31 -11.47 16.01
C LEU A 241 31.10 -11.07 14.75
N HIS A 242 31.70 -12.05 14.06
CA HIS A 242 32.38 -11.81 12.78
C HIS A 242 31.43 -11.16 11.77
N HIS A 243 30.26 -11.75 11.55
CA HIS A 243 29.26 -11.16 10.65
C HIS A 243 28.73 -9.80 11.11
N PHE A 244 28.56 -9.56 12.42
CA PHE A 244 28.20 -8.23 12.92
C PHE A 244 29.29 -7.18 12.67
N ASN A 245 30.57 -7.56 12.73
CA ASN A 245 31.67 -6.65 12.42
C ASN A 245 31.68 -6.26 10.95
N GLU A 246 31.51 -7.23 10.06
CA GLU A 246 31.38 -6.98 8.61
C GLU A 246 30.16 -6.08 8.32
N ALA A 247 29.02 -6.34 8.96
CA ALA A 247 27.82 -5.51 8.80
C ALA A 247 28.05 -4.05 9.24
N VAL A 248 28.72 -3.82 10.37
CA VAL A 248 29.04 -2.48 10.86
C VAL A 248 30.11 -1.79 10.00
N ALA A 249 31.03 -2.55 9.41
CA ALA A 249 32.04 -2.03 8.49
C ALA A 249 31.40 -1.51 7.19
N LEU A 250 30.42 -2.24 6.65
CA LEU A 250 29.68 -1.84 5.44
C LEU A 250 28.75 -0.64 5.68
N ALA A 251 28.03 -0.61 6.79
CA ALA A 251 27.10 0.48 7.12
C ALA A 251 27.37 1.12 8.50
N PRO A 252 28.43 1.94 8.65
CA PRO A 252 28.77 2.56 9.92
C PRO A 252 27.75 3.61 10.36
N SER A 253 26.91 4.15 9.49
CA SER A 253 25.88 5.13 9.90
C SER A 253 24.70 4.47 10.61
N LEU A 254 24.51 3.16 10.47
CA LEU A 254 23.33 2.46 10.94
C LEU A 254 23.44 2.10 12.43
N GLY A 255 22.90 2.97 13.29
CA GLY A 255 22.92 2.79 14.75
C GLY A 255 22.26 1.50 15.25
N SER A 256 21.28 0.96 14.53
CA SER A 256 20.63 -0.31 14.88
C SER A 256 21.60 -1.50 14.86
N LEU A 257 22.57 -1.54 13.94
CA LEU A 257 23.57 -2.60 13.88
C LEU A 257 24.52 -2.56 15.09
N ARG A 258 25.01 -1.37 15.46
CA ARG A 258 25.83 -1.19 16.67
C ARG A 258 25.08 -1.59 17.93
N MET A 259 23.80 -1.26 18.01
CA MET A 259 22.95 -1.66 19.13
C MET A 259 22.89 -3.19 19.26
N GLN A 260 22.70 -3.91 18.15
CA GLN A 260 22.65 -5.38 18.16
C GLN A 260 24.02 -6.00 18.49
N ARG A 261 25.11 -5.45 17.95
CA ARG A 261 26.48 -5.91 18.28
C ARG A 261 26.83 -5.68 19.76
N ALA A 262 26.45 -4.55 20.34
CA ALA A 262 26.61 -4.28 21.76
C ALA A 262 25.84 -5.30 22.62
N LYS A 263 24.60 -5.64 22.25
CA LYS A 263 23.84 -6.71 22.92
C LYS A 263 24.53 -8.07 22.83
N LEU A 264 25.11 -8.42 21.68
CA LEU A 264 25.91 -9.65 21.54
C LEU A 264 27.16 -9.62 22.44
N HIS A 265 27.89 -8.50 22.50
CA HIS A 265 29.03 -8.34 23.40
C HIS A 265 28.65 -8.49 24.88
N MET A 266 27.46 -8.03 25.26
CA MET A 266 26.91 -8.20 26.60
C MET A 266 26.65 -9.67 26.97
N GLU A 267 26.19 -10.49 26.02
CA GLU A 267 26.02 -11.94 26.17
C GLU A 267 27.37 -12.67 26.25
N MET A 268 28.36 -12.22 25.47
CA MET A 268 29.72 -12.77 25.47
C MET A 268 30.61 -12.31 26.64
N SER A 269 30.06 -11.57 27.61
CA SER A 269 30.81 -10.95 28.72
C SER A 269 31.91 -9.96 28.31
N ASN A 270 31.90 -9.46 27.06
CA ASN A 270 32.84 -8.47 26.55
C ASN A 270 32.35 -7.04 26.82
N TYR A 271 32.24 -6.67 28.10
CA TYR A 271 31.57 -5.43 28.52
C TYR A 271 32.26 -4.14 28.05
N SER A 272 33.59 -4.13 27.92
CA SER A 272 34.35 -2.96 27.43
C SER A 272 33.97 -2.56 26.00
N LEU A 273 33.85 -3.54 25.11
CA LEU A 273 33.44 -3.34 23.72
C LEU A 273 31.96 -2.97 23.61
N ALA A 274 31.09 -3.54 24.46
CA ALA A 274 29.69 -3.15 24.55
C ALA A 274 29.52 -1.67 24.94
N VAL A 275 30.34 -1.18 25.87
CA VAL A 275 30.35 0.25 26.26
C VAL A 275 30.79 1.12 25.08
N GLN A 276 31.83 0.73 24.34
CA GLN A 276 32.32 1.49 23.17
C GLN A 276 31.26 1.63 22.07
N ASP A 277 30.55 0.55 21.75
CA ASP A 277 29.46 0.56 20.77
C ASP A 277 28.28 1.42 21.24
N SER A 278 27.93 1.31 22.53
CA SER A 278 26.85 2.08 23.12
C SER A 278 27.18 3.58 23.21
N THR A 279 28.42 3.93 23.55
CA THR A 279 28.91 5.33 23.54
C THR A 279 28.83 5.92 22.13
N SER A 280 29.24 5.15 21.11
CA SER A 280 29.14 5.58 19.70
C SER A 280 27.68 5.79 19.29
N LEU A 281 26.77 4.92 19.77
CA LEU A 281 25.33 5.05 19.53
C LEU A 281 24.75 6.32 20.19
N CYS A 282 25.06 6.57 21.47
CA CYS A 282 24.63 7.77 22.18
C CYS A 282 25.19 9.06 21.57
N ARG A 283 26.44 9.03 21.04
CA ARG A 283 26.98 10.18 20.29
C ARG A 283 26.20 10.46 19.01
N SER A 284 25.77 9.41 18.30
CA SER A 284 25.01 9.55 17.06
C SER A 284 23.54 9.95 17.27
N LYS A 285 22.90 9.43 18.32
CA LYS A 285 21.52 9.76 18.70
C LYS A 285 21.46 10.11 20.21
N PRO A 286 21.83 11.35 20.59
CA PRO A 286 21.94 11.77 22.00
C PRO A 286 20.62 11.81 22.79
N LEU A 287 19.48 11.68 22.11
CA LEU A 287 18.15 11.71 22.72
C LEU A 287 17.48 10.33 22.67
N SER A 288 18.21 9.26 22.38
CA SER A 288 17.61 7.91 22.29
C SER A 288 17.62 7.21 23.65
N PRO A 289 16.47 7.00 24.32
CA PRO A 289 16.47 6.38 25.65
C PRO A 289 16.93 4.90 25.61
N LYS A 290 16.69 4.22 24.48
CA LYS A 290 17.17 2.84 24.25
C LYS A 290 18.70 2.75 24.21
N ALA A 291 19.35 3.73 23.59
CA ALA A 291 20.81 3.79 23.51
C ALA A 291 21.43 3.99 24.90
N HIS A 292 20.90 4.95 25.66
CA HIS A 292 21.33 5.21 27.03
C HIS A 292 21.07 4.02 27.97
N HIS A 293 19.96 3.30 27.80
CA HIS A 293 19.66 2.13 28.63
C HIS A 293 20.65 0.99 28.38
N LEU A 294 20.97 0.75 27.11
CA LEU A 294 21.99 -0.23 26.73
C LEU A 294 23.37 0.14 27.27
N MET A 295 23.74 1.42 27.21
CA MET A 295 24.99 1.92 27.78
C MET A 295 25.04 1.75 29.31
N ALA A 296 23.97 2.11 30.01
CA ALA A 296 23.85 1.97 31.46
C ALA A 296 23.97 0.50 31.90
N SER A 297 23.30 -0.40 31.18
CA SER A 297 23.39 -1.84 31.41
C SER A 297 24.82 -2.36 31.20
N ALA A 298 25.48 -1.92 30.12
CA ALA A 298 26.86 -2.30 29.82
C ALA A 298 27.87 -1.81 30.85
N LEU A 299 27.75 -0.56 31.30
CA LEU A 299 28.58 0.02 32.35
C LEU A 299 28.37 -0.68 33.70
N THR A 300 27.13 -1.05 34.02
CA THR A 300 26.79 -1.80 35.23
C THR A 300 27.50 -3.16 35.26
N LYS A 301 27.42 -3.93 34.17
CA LYS A 301 28.11 -5.22 34.05
C LYS A 301 29.64 -5.07 33.99
N ALA A 302 30.15 -3.95 33.48
CA ALA A 302 31.57 -3.61 33.49
C ALA A 302 32.10 -3.14 34.88
N GLY A 303 31.23 -2.98 35.88
CA GLY A 303 31.59 -2.53 37.24
C GLY A 303 31.75 -1.00 37.40
N ARG A 304 31.46 -0.21 36.36
CA ARG A 304 31.54 1.27 36.36
C ARG A 304 30.21 1.86 36.83
N LYS A 305 29.92 1.71 38.12
CA LYS A 305 28.60 2.02 38.71
C LYS A 305 28.23 3.50 38.64
N ASP A 306 29.18 4.41 38.83
CA ASP A 306 28.91 5.85 38.85
C ASP A 306 28.46 6.37 37.48
N GLU A 307 29.16 5.95 36.42
CA GLU A 307 28.81 6.28 35.03
C GLU A 307 27.50 5.60 34.61
N ALA A 308 27.27 4.36 35.04
CA ALA A 308 26.01 3.66 34.77
C ALA A 308 24.80 4.42 35.36
N LEU A 309 24.94 4.94 36.58
CA LEU A 309 23.88 5.73 37.23
C LEU A 309 23.57 7.02 36.47
N GLN A 310 24.59 7.71 35.94
CA GLN A 310 24.40 8.91 35.11
C GLN A 310 23.54 8.61 33.88
N GLU A 311 23.86 7.52 33.16
CA GLU A 311 23.10 7.10 31.98
C GLU A 311 21.68 6.64 32.33
N TYR A 312 21.50 5.94 33.46
CA TYR A 312 20.16 5.59 33.96
C TYR A 312 19.33 6.83 34.29
N PHE A 313 19.92 7.87 34.88
CA PHE A 313 19.20 9.12 35.15
C PHE A 313 18.80 9.83 33.84
N LEU A 314 19.66 9.81 32.83
CA LEU A 314 19.33 10.35 31.51
C LEU A 314 18.17 9.58 30.86
N CYS A 315 18.16 8.25 30.94
CA CYS A 315 17.01 7.43 30.50
C CYS A 315 15.70 7.81 31.22
N VAL A 316 15.73 7.98 32.54
CA VAL A 316 14.55 8.34 33.33
C VAL A 316 14.08 9.77 33.02
N ALA A 317 15.01 10.69 32.77
CA ALA A 317 14.70 12.06 32.38
C ALA A 317 14.02 12.13 31.00
N LEU A 318 14.51 11.34 30.03
CA LEU A 318 13.92 11.20 28.70
C LEU A 318 12.58 10.45 28.75
N LYS A 319 12.45 9.39 29.57
CA LYS A 319 11.23 8.57 29.69
C LYS A 319 10.84 8.29 31.15
N PRO A 320 10.05 9.17 31.79
CA PRO A 320 9.73 9.09 33.21
C PRO A 320 8.80 7.92 33.60
N ASN A 321 8.12 7.30 32.63
CA ASN A 321 7.14 6.24 32.86
C ASN A 321 7.75 4.82 32.89
N CYS A 322 9.06 4.67 32.69
CA CYS A 322 9.69 3.34 32.70
C CYS A 322 10.05 2.88 34.12
N THR A 323 9.19 2.06 34.73
CA THR A 323 9.38 1.50 36.08
C THR A 323 10.57 0.55 36.17
N LYS A 324 10.87 -0.18 35.09
CA LYS A 324 12.01 -1.11 35.00
C LYS A 324 13.35 -0.40 35.14
N ILE A 325 13.55 0.70 34.41
CA ILE A 325 14.77 1.51 34.47
C ILE A 325 14.96 2.12 35.87
N LYS A 326 13.88 2.53 36.52
CA LYS A 326 13.93 3.02 37.92
C LYS A 326 14.36 1.93 38.90
N LEU A 327 13.86 0.72 38.74
CA LEU A 327 14.24 -0.42 39.58
C LEU A 327 15.70 -0.82 39.34
N GLU A 328 16.14 -0.88 38.09
CA GLU A 328 17.54 -1.16 37.73
C GLU A 328 18.48 -0.09 38.31
N ALA A 329 18.15 1.21 38.17
CA ALA A 329 18.91 2.29 38.77
C ALA A 329 18.99 2.19 40.31
N GLN A 330 17.89 1.75 40.95
CA GLN A 330 17.87 1.49 42.41
C GLN A 330 18.76 0.30 42.81
N THR A 331 18.84 -0.75 42.00
CA THR A 331 19.69 -1.93 42.29
C THR A 331 21.19 -1.66 42.16
N VAL A 332 21.61 -0.70 41.33
CA VAL A 332 23.02 -0.28 41.21
C VAL A 332 23.49 0.53 42.42
N ARG A 333 22.55 1.06 43.21
CA ARG A 333 22.81 1.97 44.33
C ARG A 333 23.49 1.24 45.49
N CYS A 334 24.82 1.41 45.58
CA CYS A 334 25.64 1.09 46.75
C CYS A 334 26.00 2.40 47.48
N VAL A 335 26.00 2.35 48.82
CA VAL A 335 26.18 3.49 49.74
C VAL A 335 27.58 4.11 49.62
N SER A 336 27.67 5.25 48.94
CA SER A 336 28.59 6.37 49.27
C SER A 336 28.49 7.45 48.18
N CYS A 337 27.64 8.46 48.38
CA CYS A 337 27.69 9.68 47.56
C CYS A 337 29.01 10.41 47.81
N GLY A 338 29.91 10.39 46.83
CA GLY A 338 31.05 11.28 46.71
C GLY A 338 31.02 11.95 45.34
N LEU A 339 30.73 13.25 45.34
CA LEU A 339 31.13 14.30 44.39
C LEU A 339 31.23 13.96 42.88
N PHE A 340 30.48 14.72 42.09
CA PHE A 340 30.75 15.00 40.68
C PHE A 340 32.21 15.46 40.48
N PRO A 341 33.00 14.85 39.58
CA PRO A 341 34.13 15.53 38.96
C PRO A 341 33.67 16.19 37.66
N GLU A 342 34.05 17.44 37.47
CA GLU A 342 33.91 18.16 36.20
C GLU A 342 34.64 17.41 35.08
N ALA A 343 33.94 17.14 33.98
CA ALA A 343 34.54 16.84 32.70
C ALA A 343 34.19 17.97 31.74
N GLY A 344 35.17 18.81 31.43
CA GLY A 344 35.06 19.90 30.47
C GLY A 344 34.62 19.37 29.10
N CYS A 345 33.46 19.84 28.64
CA CYS A 345 32.97 19.59 27.30
C CYS A 345 33.53 20.67 26.36
N SER A 346 34.53 20.31 25.55
CA SER A 346 34.94 21.12 24.41
C SER A 346 33.77 21.16 23.42
N SER A 347 33.23 22.36 23.21
CA SER A 347 32.16 22.64 22.27
C SER A 347 32.64 22.44 20.83
N GLN A 348 32.11 21.41 20.17
CA GLN A 348 31.94 21.42 18.72
C GLN A 348 30.46 21.24 18.43
N SER A 349 29.90 22.24 17.75
CA SER A 349 28.51 22.31 17.33
C SER A 349 28.17 21.20 16.33
N PRO A 350 27.07 20.45 16.50
CA PRO A 350 26.52 19.65 15.42
C PRO A 350 25.69 20.55 14.51
N THR A 351 26.12 20.65 13.26
CA THR A 351 25.33 21.19 12.15
C THR A 351 24.03 20.39 11.98
N ALA A 352 22.94 21.12 11.72
CA ALA A 352 21.59 20.62 11.48
C ALA A 352 21.54 19.40 10.54
N GLY A 353 21.02 18.28 11.04
CA GLY A 353 20.73 17.08 10.26
C GLY A 353 19.36 17.16 9.59
N LYS A 354 19.36 17.18 8.25
CA LYS A 354 18.19 17.15 7.35
C LYS A 354 17.57 15.75 7.26
N ASN A 355 16.25 15.71 7.01
CA ASN A 355 15.37 14.62 6.53
C ASN A 355 15.88 13.16 6.65
N CYS A 356 15.24 12.38 7.53
CA CYS A 356 15.55 10.98 7.86
C CYS A 356 14.91 9.95 6.88
N GLY A 357 15.02 10.15 5.56
CA GLY A 357 14.50 9.21 4.55
C GLY A 357 15.61 8.65 3.66
N ARG A 358 15.57 7.35 3.33
CA ARG A 358 16.45 6.77 2.29
C ARG A 358 16.21 7.50 0.97
N THR A 359 17.29 7.93 0.32
CA THR A 359 17.23 8.55 -1.01
C THR A 359 18.07 7.72 -1.97
N VAL A 360 17.54 7.49 -3.17
CA VAL A 360 18.26 6.77 -4.23
C VAL A 360 19.13 7.77 -5.00
N PRO A 361 20.44 7.55 -5.14
CA PRO A 361 21.31 8.39 -5.96
C PRO A 361 20.85 8.42 -7.42
N SER A 362 20.85 9.61 -8.03
CA SER A 362 20.38 9.78 -9.42
C SER A 362 21.22 8.99 -10.44
N GLU A 363 22.50 8.72 -10.14
CA GLU A 363 23.39 7.96 -11.04
C GLU A 363 23.02 6.46 -11.12
N LEU A 364 22.28 5.94 -10.14
CA LEU A 364 21.87 4.53 -10.06
C LEU A 364 20.46 4.28 -10.60
N LEU A 365 19.74 5.35 -10.97
CA LEU A 365 18.42 5.27 -11.58
C LEU A 365 18.57 4.97 -13.07
N ASP A 366 18.30 3.72 -13.43
CA ASP A 366 18.24 3.27 -14.82
C ASP A 366 16.84 2.74 -15.11
N SER A 367 16.19 3.26 -16.15
CA SER A 367 14.85 2.84 -16.54
C SER A 367 14.81 1.38 -16.99
N VAL A 368 15.93 0.85 -17.49
CA VAL A 368 16.09 -0.55 -17.94
C VAL A 368 15.86 -1.54 -16.81
N ASP A 369 16.23 -1.18 -15.56
CA ASP A 369 16.00 -2.05 -14.39
C ASP A 369 14.50 -2.21 -14.05
N MET A 370 13.65 -1.35 -14.60
CA MET A 370 12.21 -1.28 -14.36
C MET A 370 11.40 -1.58 -15.62
N GLU A 371 11.99 -2.31 -16.55
CA GLU A 371 11.30 -2.80 -17.75
C GLU A 371 10.66 -4.17 -17.57
N CYS A 372 9.49 -4.33 -18.17
CA CYS A 372 8.82 -5.61 -18.26
C CYS A 372 9.47 -6.48 -19.34
N SER A 373 9.94 -7.67 -18.97
CA SER A 373 10.60 -8.61 -19.89
C SER A 373 9.71 -9.15 -21.02
N LEU A 374 8.41 -8.86 -21.00
CA LEU A 374 7.46 -9.29 -22.03
C LEU A 374 7.23 -8.22 -23.09
N CYS A 375 7.13 -6.94 -22.68
CA CYS A 375 6.90 -5.85 -23.62
C CYS A 375 8.13 -4.97 -23.85
N MET A 376 9.23 -5.19 -23.11
CA MET A 376 10.48 -4.42 -23.15
C MET A 376 10.21 -2.91 -23.06
N ARG A 377 9.27 -2.54 -22.17
CA ARG A 377 8.88 -1.16 -21.85
C ARG A 377 8.80 -1.06 -20.34
N LEU A 378 8.85 0.18 -19.83
CA LEU A 378 8.62 0.48 -18.41
C LEU A 378 7.38 -0.26 -17.88
N PHE A 379 7.49 -0.81 -16.67
CA PHE A 379 6.39 -1.47 -15.99
C PHE A 379 5.15 -0.57 -15.92
N TYR A 380 4.00 -1.14 -16.26
CA TYR A 380 2.69 -0.50 -16.12
C TYR A 380 1.77 -1.47 -15.38
N GLU A 381 1.27 -1.03 -14.23
CA GLU A 381 0.53 -1.88 -13.29
C GLU A 381 1.31 -3.18 -12.97
N PRO A 382 2.51 -3.09 -12.37
CA PRO A 382 3.37 -4.24 -12.15
C PRO A 382 2.72 -5.26 -11.21
N VAL A 383 2.68 -6.52 -11.59
CA VAL A 383 2.19 -7.64 -10.76
C VAL A 383 3.31 -8.63 -10.51
N ALA A 384 3.45 -9.07 -9.27
CA ALA A 384 4.38 -10.12 -8.89
C ALA A 384 3.64 -11.46 -8.88
N THR A 385 4.22 -12.44 -9.57
CA THR A 385 3.74 -13.82 -9.56
C THR A 385 4.16 -14.53 -8.27
N PRO A 386 3.49 -15.62 -7.86
CA PRO A 386 3.89 -16.44 -6.70
C PRO A 386 5.35 -16.93 -6.76
N CYS A 387 5.87 -17.14 -7.97
CA CYS A 387 7.28 -17.50 -8.19
C CYS A 387 8.29 -16.34 -8.01
N GLY A 388 7.81 -15.12 -7.74
CA GLY A 388 8.65 -13.95 -7.48
C GLY A 388 9.00 -13.08 -8.70
N HIS A 389 8.57 -13.45 -9.91
CA HIS A 389 8.81 -12.66 -11.12
C HIS A 389 7.75 -11.57 -11.30
N THR A 390 8.17 -10.39 -11.78
CA THR A 390 7.30 -9.22 -11.97
C THR A 390 7.09 -8.89 -13.44
N PHE A 391 5.85 -8.60 -13.83
CA PHE A 391 5.44 -8.27 -15.20
C PHE A 391 4.41 -7.13 -15.16
N CYS A 392 4.15 -6.47 -16.29
CA CYS A 392 2.92 -5.67 -16.43
C CYS A 392 1.70 -6.60 -16.33
N LEU A 393 0.65 -6.19 -15.62
CA LEU A 393 -0.59 -6.96 -15.42
C LEU A 393 -1.10 -7.56 -16.74
N LYS A 394 -1.33 -6.70 -17.74
CA LYS A 394 -1.87 -7.11 -19.03
C LYS A 394 -0.93 -8.00 -19.85
N CYS A 395 0.38 -7.85 -19.66
CA CYS A 395 1.37 -8.69 -20.35
C CYS A 395 1.36 -10.11 -19.78
N LEU A 396 1.28 -10.24 -18.46
CA LEU A 396 1.19 -11.53 -17.80
C LEU A 396 -0.12 -12.25 -18.19
N GLU A 397 -1.27 -11.57 -18.10
CA GLU A 397 -2.56 -12.16 -18.46
C GLU A 397 -2.58 -12.67 -19.90
N ARG A 398 -2.02 -11.91 -20.85
CA ARG A 398 -1.90 -12.34 -22.25
C ARG A 398 -1.02 -13.59 -22.39
N CYS A 399 0.06 -13.70 -21.64
CA CYS A 399 0.90 -14.91 -21.68
C CYS A 399 0.16 -16.13 -21.11
N LEU A 400 -0.55 -15.94 -20.00
CA LEU A 400 -1.32 -16.98 -19.32
C LEU A 400 -2.54 -17.46 -20.13
N ASP A 401 -2.95 -16.74 -21.19
CA ASP A 401 -3.93 -17.25 -22.14
C ASP A 401 -3.45 -18.44 -22.96
N HIS A 402 -2.15 -18.50 -23.24
CA HIS A 402 -1.56 -19.53 -24.08
C HIS A 402 -0.92 -20.65 -23.26
N ASN A 403 -0.25 -20.29 -22.16
CA ASN A 403 0.44 -21.25 -21.31
C ASN A 403 0.34 -20.80 -19.85
N PRO A 404 -0.20 -21.62 -18.92
CA PRO A 404 -0.35 -21.25 -17.52
C PRO A 404 0.98 -21.21 -16.75
N ASN A 405 2.13 -21.26 -17.40
CA ASN A 405 3.43 -21.21 -16.75
C ASN A 405 4.05 -19.82 -16.77
N CYS A 406 4.86 -19.51 -15.76
CA CYS A 406 5.66 -18.29 -15.71
C CYS A 406 6.55 -18.16 -16.96
N PRO A 407 6.53 -17.01 -17.67
CA PRO A 407 7.37 -16.82 -18.86
C PRO A 407 8.86 -16.97 -18.62
N LEU A 408 9.33 -16.61 -17.41
CA LEU A 408 10.76 -16.61 -17.04
C LEU A 408 11.22 -17.95 -16.46
N CYS A 409 10.62 -18.42 -15.35
CA CYS A 409 11.07 -19.66 -14.68
C CYS A 409 10.32 -20.94 -15.04
N LYS A 410 9.25 -20.84 -15.84
CA LYS A 410 8.38 -21.98 -16.24
C LYS A 410 7.60 -22.67 -15.12
N GLU A 411 7.58 -22.11 -13.92
CA GLU A 411 6.74 -22.57 -12.82
C GLU A 411 5.25 -22.48 -13.17
N ASN A 412 4.45 -23.44 -12.71
CA ASN A 412 3.03 -23.53 -13.04
C ASN A 412 2.22 -22.51 -12.21
N LEU A 413 1.47 -21.65 -12.89
CA LEU A 413 0.64 -20.58 -12.33
C LEU A 413 -0.86 -20.83 -12.53
N ALA A 414 -1.30 -22.08 -12.75
CA ALA A 414 -2.70 -22.40 -13.02
C ALA A 414 -3.64 -22.00 -11.87
N GLU A 415 -3.25 -22.20 -10.61
CA GLU A 415 -4.04 -21.77 -9.44
C GLU A 415 -4.12 -20.24 -9.33
N TYR A 416 -3.01 -19.57 -9.64
CA TYR A 416 -2.95 -18.11 -9.69
C TYR A 416 -3.84 -17.54 -10.81
N LEU A 417 -3.87 -18.19 -11.98
CA LEU A 417 -4.78 -17.86 -13.08
C LEU A 417 -6.25 -18.05 -12.68
N ALA A 418 -6.54 -19.14 -11.97
CA ALA A 418 -7.88 -19.51 -11.55
C ALA A 418 -8.49 -18.51 -10.55
N THR A 419 -7.69 -18.02 -9.61
CA THR A 419 -8.13 -17.07 -8.58
C THR A 419 -8.24 -15.64 -9.10
N ARG A 420 -7.68 -15.33 -10.29
CA ARG A 420 -7.61 -13.97 -10.86
C ARG A 420 -7.00 -12.96 -9.88
N GLY A 421 -6.11 -13.42 -9.00
CA GLY A 421 -5.50 -12.64 -7.92
C GLY A 421 -4.42 -11.66 -8.36
N TYR A 422 -4.54 -11.04 -9.54
CA TYR A 422 -3.54 -10.13 -10.12
C TYR A 422 -3.55 -8.77 -9.41
N ASN A 423 -3.00 -8.72 -8.21
CA ASN A 423 -2.87 -7.48 -7.45
C ASN A 423 -1.54 -6.80 -7.77
N LYS A 424 -1.62 -5.49 -7.95
CA LYS A 424 -0.45 -4.67 -8.28
C LYS A 424 0.54 -4.67 -7.12
N THR A 425 1.83 -4.69 -7.44
CA THR A 425 2.92 -4.60 -6.48
C THR A 425 3.03 -3.15 -6.04
N LEU A 426 2.45 -2.83 -4.88
CA LEU A 426 2.28 -1.44 -4.42
C LEU A 426 3.61 -0.71 -4.26
N LEU A 427 4.65 -1.41 -3.78
CA LEU A 427 5.99 -0.85 -3.66
C LEU A 427 6.58 -0.50 -5.04
N MET A 428 6.36 -1.32 -6.07
CA MET A 428 6.81 -1.01 -7.42
C MET A 428 6.05 0.18 -8.01
N GLU A 429 4.74 0.29 -7.79
CA GLU A 429 3.97 1.47 -8.22
C GLU A 429 4.49 2.75 -7.55
N GLU A 430 4.76 2.69 -6.26
CA GLU A 430 5.29 3.83 -5.51
C GLU A 430 6.72 4.22 -5.97
N VAL A 431 7.56 3.24 -6.27
CA VAL A 431 8.90 3.44 -6.82
C VAL A 431 8.85 4.09 -8.21
N LEU A 432 8.05 3.54 -9.12
CA LEU A 432 7.87 4.09 -10.48
C LEU A 432 7.37 5.53 -10.42
N GLN A 433 6.35 5.79 -9.59
CA GLN A 433 5.76 7.12 -9.46
C GLN A 433 6.74 8.16 -8.90
N ARG A 434 7.66 7.75 -8.01
CA ARG A 434 8.59 8.66 -7.35
C ARG A 434 9.85 8.93 -8.15
N TYR A 435 10.36 7.94 -8.89
CA TYR A 435 11.64 8.07 -9.59
C TYR A 435 11.52 8.17 -11.11
N LEU A 436 10.43 7.67 -11.71
CA LEU A 436 10.18 7.66 -13.16
C LEU A 436 8.76 8.13 -13.50
N GLY A 437 8.31 9.19 -12.81
CA GLY A 437 6.93 9.68 -12.88
C GLY A 437 6.55 10.19 -14.27
N ASP A 438 7.48 10.82 -14.99
CA ASP A 438 7.25 11.39 -16.32
C ASP A 438 7.14 10.26 -17.36
N GLU A 439 8.07 9.30 -17.36
CA GLU A 439 8.05 8.13 -18.24
C GLU A 439 6.83 7.24 -17.97
N LEU A 440 6.43 7.10 -16.70
CA LEU A 440 5.19 6.42 -16.33
C LEU A 440 3.96 7.15 -16.88
N GLY A 441 3.96 8.49 -16.84
CA GLY A 441 2.94 9.33 -17.44
C GLY A 441 2.80 9.10 -18.95
N GLU A 442 3.92 9.09 -19.67
CA GLU A 442 3.96 8.76 -21.10
C GLU A 442 3.46 7.34 -21.37
N ARG A 443 3.92 6.37 -20.58
CA ARG A 443 3.51 4.97 -20.68
C ARG A 443 2.01 4.79 -20.50
N LYS A 444 1.41 5.55 -19.58
CA LYS A 444 -0.04 5.57 -19.33
C LYS A 444 -0.79 6.19 -20.51
N LYS A 445 -0.30 7.31 -21.06
CA LYS A 445 -0.90 7.94 -22.24
C LYS A 445 -0.94 7.01 -23.45
N ILE A 446 0.18 6.32 -23.75
CA ILE A 446 0.23 5.31 -24.82
C ILE A 446 -0.81 4.22 -24.59
N HIS A 447 -0.96 3.77 -23.35
CA HIS A 447 -1.94 2.74 -23.01
C HIS A 447 -3.40 3.20 -23.24
N GLU A 448 -3.72 4.44 -22.86
CA GLU A 448 -5.04 5.04 -23.07
C GLU A 448 -5.34 5.21 -24.57
N GLU A 449 -4.35 5.60 -25.38
CA GLU A 449 -4.46 5.70 -26.83
C GLU A 449 -4.69 4.32 -27.47
N GLU A 450 -3.95 3.28 -27.06
CA GLU A 450 -4.16 1.89 -27.49
C GLU A 450 -5.58 1.39 -27.15
N ILE A 451 -6.09 1.68 -25.94
CA ILE A 451 -7.46 1.33 -25.53
C ILE A 451 -8.49 2.05 -26.39
N LYS A 452 -8.28 3.35 -26.66
CA LYS A 452 -9.18 4.17 -27.47
C LYS A 452 -9.27 3.67 -28.90
N GLU A 453 -8.14 3.28 -29.49
CA GLU A 453 -8.09 2.66 -30.81
C GLU A 453 -8.90 1.35 -30.84
N LEU A 454 -8.67 0.47 -29.87
CA LEU A 454 -9.38 -0.82 -29.75
C LEU A 454 -10.90 -0.66 -29.48
N SER A 455 -11.33 0.46 -28.90
CA SER A 455 -12.76 0.74 -28.65
C SER A 455 -13.54 1.17 -29.90
N ASN A 456 -12.86 1.38 -31.03
CA ASN A 456 -13.48 1.84 -32.27
C ASN A 456 -14.20 0.70 -33.00
N LEU A 457 -15.51 0.62 -32.79
CA LEU A 457 -16.41 -0.38 -33.37
C LEU A 457 -16.74 -0.18 -34.86
N ASN A 458 -15.91 0.56 -35.60
CA ASN A 458 -16.05 0.74 -37.05
C ASN A 458 -14.77 0.41 -37.82
N GLN A 459 -13.58 0.62 -37.24
CA GLN A 459 -12.30 0.44 -37.94
C GLN A 459 -11.62 -0.90 -37.62
N GLU A 460 -11.60 -1.30 -36.34
CA GLU A 460 -10.89 -2.51 -35.88
C GLU A 460 -11.81 -3.42 -35.09
N VAL A 461 -12.99 -3.72 -35.66
CA VAL A 461 -13.97 -4.58 -34.99
C VAL A 461 -13.38 -5.97 -34.83
N PRO A 462 -13.29 -6.51 -33.59
CA PRO A 462 -12.88 -7.89 -33.39
C PRO A 462 -13.92 -8.86 -33.98
N ILE A 463 -13.47 -9.82 -34.78
CA ILE A 463 -14.34 -10.79 -35.46
C ILE A 463 -14.14 -12.20 -34.91
N PHE A 464 -15.20 -12.75 -34.33
CA PHE A 464 -15.32 -14.17 -33.99
C PHE A 464 -15.85 -14.92 -35.23
N VAL A 465 -15.12 -15.95 -35.66
CA VAL A 465 -15.50 -16.74 -36.85
C VAL A 465 -16.03 -18.08 -36.38
N CYS A 466 -17.33 -18.31 -36.48
CA CYS A 466 -17.93 -19.57 -36.01
C CYS A 466 -19.27 -19.90 -36.67
N THR A 467 -20.33 -19.15 -36.33
CA THR A 467 -21.70 -19.47 -36.72
C THR A 467 -22.48 -18.23 -37.16
N MET A 468 -23.64 -18.44 -37.77
CA MET A 468 -24.58 -17.34 -38.05
C MET A 468 -25.10 -16.77 -36.73
N ALA A 469 -25.05 -15.45 -36.63
CA ALA A 469 -25.70 -14.67 -35.58
C ALA A 469 -26.70 -13.71 -36.22
N PHE A 470 -27.76 -13.39 -35.48
CA PHE A 470 -28.84 -12.53 -35.95
C PHE A 470 -29.20 -11.49 -34.89
N PRO A 471 -29.65 -10.30 -35.32
CA PRO A 471 -30.17 -9.29 -34.39
C PRO A 471 -31.23 -9.87 -33.47
N THR A 472 -31.23 -9.45 -32.21
CA THR A 472 -32.14 -9.86 -31.12
C THR A 472 -32.04 -11.33 -30.67
N ILE A 473 -31.22 -12.15 -31.31
CA ILE A 473 -31.11 -13.58 -30.98
C ILE A 473 -29.95 -13.83 -30.01
N PRO A 474 -30.20 -14.52 -28.87
CA PRO A 474 -29.14 -14.96 -27.97
C PRO A 474 -28.16 -15.91 -28.66
N CYS A 475 -26.87 -15.74 -28.40
CA CYS A 475 -25.80 -16.58 -28.94
C CYS A 475 -24.80 -16.92 -27.82
N PRO A 476 -25.08 -17.93 -26.98
CA PRO A 476 -24.14 -18.35 -25.95
C PRO A 476 -22.92 -19.03 -26.57
N LEU A 477 -21.73 -18.62 -26.16
CA LEU A 477 -20.46 -19.10 -26.70
C LEU A 477 -19.60 -19.72 -25.62
N HIS A 478 -18.98 -20.86 -25.93
CA HIS A 478 -17.91 -21.43 -25.12
C HIS A 478 -16.56 -21.12 -25.77
N VAL A 479 -15.81 -20.21 -25.16
CA VAL A 479 -14.55 -19.68 -25.67
C VAL A 479 -13.39 -20.37 -24.95
N PHE A 480 -12.64 -21.18 -25.69
CA PHE A 480 -11.48 -21.91 -25.17
C PHE A 480 -10.17 -21.57 -25.90
N GLU A 481 -10.24 -21.11 -27.15
CA GLU A 481 -9.04 -20.75 -27.91
C GLU A 481 -8.36 -19.48 -27.32
N PRO A 482 -7.03 -19.50 -27.09
CA PRO A 482 -6.29 -18.38 -26.50
C PRO A 482 -6.52 -17.02 -27.17
N ARG A 483 -6.55 -16.98 -28.51
CA ARG A 483 -6.78 -15.75 -29.28
C ARG A 483 -8.15 -15.13 -29.01
N TYR A 484 -9.18 -15.95 -28.84
CA TYR A 484 -10.53 -15.47 -28.56
C TYR A 484 -10.73 -15.16 -27.08
N ARG A 485 -10.00 -15.83 -26.18
CA ARG A 485 -9.94 -15.44 -24.75
C ARG A 485 -9.41 -14.01 -24.60
N LEU A 486 -8.33 -13.67 -25.32
CA LEU A 486 -7.80 -12.30 -25.39
C LEU A 486 -8.81 -11.33 -26.00
N MET A 487 -9.46 -11.72 -27.11
CA MET A 487 -10.48 -10.90 -27.78
C MET A 487 -11.62 -10.51 -26.84
N ILE A 488 -12.22 -11.48 -26.14
CA ILE A 488 -13.31 -11.23 -25.20
C ILE A 488 -12.86 -10.35 -24.04
N ARG A 489 -11.67 -10.59 -23.47
CA ARG A 489 -11.13 -9.74 -22.40
C ARG A 489 -11.00 -8.28 -22.86
N ARG A 490 -10.44 -8.04 -24.05
CA ARG A 490 -10.31 -6.70 -24.62
C ARG A 490 -11.65 -6.02 -24.87
N SER A 491 -12.65 -6.74 -25.38
CA SER A 491 -14.00 -6.20 -25.52
C SER A 491 -14.58 -5.76 -24.16
N MET A 492 -14.29 -6.51 -23.08
CA MET A 492 -14.70 -6.13 -21.72
C MET A 492 -13.88 -4.93 -21.17
N GLU A 493 -12.56 -4.92 -21.36
CA GLU A 493 -11.66 -3.87 -20.86
C GLU A 493 -11.89 -2.52 -21.54
N THR A 494 -12.12 -2.51 -22.85
CA THR A 494 -12.43 -1.28 -23.61
C THR A 494 -13.80 -0.70 -23.24
N GLY A 495 -14.64 -1.47 -22.53
CA GLY A 495 -16.01 -1.10 -22.20
C GLY A 495 -17.00 -1.24 -23.35
N THR A 496 -16.55 -1.56 -24.57
CA THR A 496 -17.42 -1.78 -25.74
C THR A 496 -18.38 -2.94 -25.52
N LYS A 497 -17.91 -4.02 -24.87
CA LYS A 497 -18.63 -5.28 -24.66
C LYS A 497 -19.21 -5.85 -25.97
N GLN A 498 -18.61 -5.51 -27.11
CA GLN A 498 -19.12 -5.87 -28.42
C GLN A 498 -18.03 -6.49 -29.29
N PHE A 499 -18.44 -7.39 -30.18
CA PHE A 499 -17.59 -7.99 -31.22
C PHE A 499 -18.46 -8.51 -32.37
N GLY A 500 -17.91 -8.57 -33.57
CA GLY A 500 -18.60 -9.08 -34.74
C GLY A 500 -18.56 -10.61 -34.81
N MET A 501 -19.64 -11.23 -35.25
CA MET A 501 -19.72 -12.66 -35.55
C MET A 501 -19.93 -12.84 -37.06
N CYS A 502 -19.05 -13.63 -37.68
CA CYS A 502 -19.15 -14.04 -39.08
C CYS A 502 -19.03 -15.56 -39.20
N ILE A 503 -19.58 -16.11 -40.29
CA ILE A 503 -19.27 -17.48 -40.69
C ILE A 503 -17.92 -17.53 -41.42
N ALA A 504 -17.29 -18.70 -41.40
CA ALA A 504 -16.06 -18.95 -42.14
C ALA A 504 -16.30 -18.84 -43.66
N ASP A 505 -15.30 -18.35 -44.37
CA ASP A 505 -15.24 -18.33 -45.83
C ASP A 505 -13.87 -18.88 -46.25
N ASP A 506 -13.86 -19.91 -47.10
CA ASP A 506 -12.63 -20.63 -47.44
C ASP A 506 -11.60 -19.76 -48.20
N LEU A 507 -12.05 -18.70 -48.87
CA LEU A 507 -11.19 -17.83 -49.68
C LEU A 507 -10.74 -16.60 -48.91
N LYS A 508 -11.64 -16.00 -48.12
CA LYS A 508 -11.42 -14.72 -47.41
C LYS A 508 -11.14 -14.88 -45.92
N GLY A 509 -11.23 -16.10 -45.40
CA GLY A 509 -11.20 -16.40 -43.97
C GLY A 509 -12.58 -16.26 -43.31
N PHE A 510 -13.31 -15.16 -43.56
CA PHE A 510 -14.68 -14.97 -43.09
C PHE A 510 -15.55 -14.15 -44.05
N ALA A 511 -16.86 -14.35 -43.93
CA ALA A 511 -17.87 -13.76 -44.80
C ALA A 511 -17.91 -12.22 -44.75
N ASP A 512 -18.32 -11.60 -45.87
CA ASP A 512 -18.43 -10.13 -46.01
C ASP A 512 -19.57 -9.51 -45.20
N TYR A 513 -20.43 -10.32 -44.57
CA TYR A 513 -21.58 -9.88 -43.80
C TYR A 513 -21.62 -10.64 -42.47
N GLY A 514 -22.03 -9.94 -41.42
CA GLY A 514 -22.10 -10.50 -40.07
C GLY A 514 -23.07 -9.75 -39.17
N CYS A 515 -23.09 -10.16 -37.91
CA CYS A 515 -23.90 -9.54 -36.87
C CYS A 515 -23.01 -9.14 -35.69
N MET A 516 -23.17 -7.91 -35.21
CA MET A 516 -22.56 -7.44 -33.98
C MET A 516 -23.23 -8.13 -32.80
N LEU A 517 -22.42 -8.74 -31.94
CA LEU A 517 -22.86 -9.34 -30.69
C LEU A 517 -22.48 -8.42 -29.53
N GLU A 518 -23.40 -8.27 -28.58
CA GLU A 518 -23.16 -7.62 -27.30
C GLU A 518 -23.09 -8.66 -26.19
N VAL A 519 -22.06 -8.55 -25.35
CA VAL A 519 -21.81 -9.42 -24.21
C VAL A 519 -22.68 -8.99 -23.04
N ARG A 520 -23.55 -9.90 -22.59
CA ARG A 520 -24.42 -9.72 -21.42
C ARG A 520 -23.74 -10.16 -20.14
N ASP A 521 -23.12 -11.33 -20.16
CA ASP A 521 -22.45 -11.94 -19.02
C ASP A 521 -21.24 -12.78 -19.47
N VAL A 522 -20.23 -12.87 -18.63
CA VAL A 522 -19.05 -13.71 -18.86
C VAL A 522 -18.70 -14.49 -17.61
N LYS A 523 -18.67 -15.81 -17.73
CA LYS A 523 -18.22 -16.72 -16.68
C LYS A 523 -16.87 -17.29 -17.06
N PHE A 524 -15.83 -16.90 -16.33
CA PHE A 524 -14.48 -17.43 -16.50
C PHE A 524 -14.28 -18.70 -15.67
N PHE A 525 -13.57 -19.66 -16.23
CA PHE A 525 -13.18 -20.90 -15.57
C PHE A 525 -11.70 -20.86 -15.11
N PRO A 526 -11.31 -21.71 -14.14
CA PRO A 526 -9.94 -21.82 -13.65
C PRO A 526 -8.85 -22.04 -14.70
N ASP A 527 -9.16 -22.80 -15.75
CA ASP A 527 -8.27 -23.06 -16.89
C ASP A 527 -8.22 -21.90 -17.92
N GLY A 528 -8.94 -20.82 -17.61
CA GLY A 528 -9.06 -19.62 -18.41
C GLY A 528 -10.01 -19.73 -19.61
N ARG A 529 -10.74 -20.84 -19.76
CA ARG A 529 -11.91 -20.88 -20.65
C ARG A 529 -12.98 -19.91 -20.15
N SER A 530 -13.91 -19.54 -21.01
CA SER A 530 -15.09 -18.78 -20.62
C SER A 530 -16.35 -19.23 -21.32
N VAL A 531 -17.47 -19.09 -20.62
CA VAL A 531 -18.80 -19.07 -21.24
C VAL A 531 -19.24 -17.61 -21.32
N VAL A 532 -19.53 -17.17 -22.53
CA VAL A 532 -19.92 -15.79 -22.85
C VAL A 532 -21.37 -15.82 -23.30
N ASP A 533 -22.25 -15.19 -22.54
CA ASP A 533 -23.63 -14.97 -22.95
C ASP A 533 -23.70 -13.69 -23.80
N THR A 534 -24.24 -13.80 -25.01
CA THR A 534 -24.31 -12.68 -25.95
C THR A 534 -25.68 -12.58 -26.62
N ILE A 535 -25.99 -11.40 -27.14
CA ILE A 535 -27.16 -11.16 -27.99
C ILE A 535 -26.75 -10.40 -29.24
N GLY A 536 -27.33 -10.76 -30.40
CA GLY A 536 -27.13 -9.98 -31.61
C GLY A 536 -27.81 -8.62 -31.54
N VAL A 537 -27.13 -7.58 -32.03
CA VAL A 537 -27.60 -6.19 -31.95
C VAL A 537 -27.85 -5.62 -33.33
N SER A 538 -26.83 -5.57 -34.17
CA SER A 538 -26.88 -4.90 -35.46
C SER A 538 -26.20 -5.75 -36.54
N ARG A 539 -26.57 -5.50 -37.79
CA ARG A 539 -25.95 -6.15 -38.95
C ARG A 539 -24.85 -5.26 -39.49
N PHE A 540 -23.84 -5.87 -40.10
CA PHE A 540 -22.78 -5.11 -40.74
C PHE A 540 -22.27 -5.78 -42.00
N LYS A 541 -21.64 -4.96 -42.84
CA LYS A 541 -20.85 -5.35 -44.00
C LYS A 541 -19.38 -5.09 -43.72
N VAL A 542 -18.53 -6.03 -44.08
CA VAL A 542 -17.07 -5.93 -44.01
C VAL A 542 -16.59 -5.09 -45.21
N LEU A 543 -15.87 -4.02 -44.91
CA LEU A 543 -15.22 -3.17 -45.91
C LEU A 543 -13.78 -3.63 -46.17
N SER A 544 -13.08 -4.06 -45.13
CA SER A 544 -11.73 -4.63 -45.24
C SER A 544 -11.45 -5.61 -44.10
N HIS A 545 -10.75 -6.69 -44.42
CA HIS A 545 -10.28 -7.69 -43.47
C HIS A 545 -8.94 -7.28 -42.84
N GLY A 546 -8.73 -7.64 -41.58
CA GLY A 546 -7.50 -7.43 -40.84
C GLY A 546 -7.27 -8.55 -39.82
N GLN A 547 -6.14 -8.47 -39.12
CA GLN A 547 -5.81 -9.39 -38.06
C GLN A 547 -5.01 -8.67 -36.97
N ARG A 548 -5.32 -8.93 -35.71
CA ARG A 548 -4.59 -8.37 -34.55
C ARG A 548 -4.39 -9.44 -33.50
N ASP A 549 -3.15 -9.64 -33.07
CA ASP A 549 -2.78 -10.56 -32.00
C ASP A 549 -3.37 -11.99 -32.15
N GLY A 550 -3.50 -12.46 -33.39
CA GLY A 550 -3.94 -13.82 -33.73
C GLY A 550 -5.44 -13.99 -34.01
N TYR A 551 -6.30 -13.02 -33.68
CA TYR A 551 -7.71 -13.04 -34.05
C TYR A 551 -8.01 -12.07 -35.21
N ASN A 552 -9.12 -12.31 -35.91
CA ASN A 552 -9.52 -11.53 -37.08
C ASN A 552 -10.11 -10.19 -36.65
N THR A 553 -9.84 -9.15 -37.43
CA THR A 553 -10.46 -7.83 -37.28
C THR A 553 -11.09 -7.37 -38.59
N ALA A 554 -12.00 -6.42 -38.54
CA ALA A 554 -12.61 -5.84 -39.72
C ALA A 554 -12.90 -4.36 -39.57
N LYS A 555 -12.73 -3.63 -40.68
CA LYS A 555 -13.41 -2.36 -40.87
C LYS A 555 -14.81 -2.66 -41.39
N ILE A 556 -15.83 -2.05 -40.78
CA ILE A 556 -17.22 -2.38 -41.07
C ILE A 556 -18.06 -1.14 -41.38
N GLU A 557 -19.18 -1.41 -42.06
CA GLU A 557 -20.29 -0.50 -42.26
C GLU A 557 -21.55 -1.13 -41.68
N TYR A 558 -22.26 -0.43 -40.80
CA TYR A 558 -23.52 -0.92 -40.25
C TYR A 558 -24.61 -0.92 -41.33
N LEU A 559 -25.43 -1.97 -41.33
CA LEU A 559 -26.52 -2.15 -42.29
C LEU A 559 -27.86 -1.82 -41.64
N GLU A 560 -28.57 -0.90 -42.28
CA GLU A 560 -29.93 -0.52 -41.92
C GLU A 560 -30.90 -0.81 -43.05
N ASP A 561 -32.16 -1.03 -42.69
CA ASP A 561 -33.22 -1.19 -43.66
C ASP A 561 -33.63 0.14 -44.27
N LYS A 562 -33.81 0.12 -45.59
CA LYS A 562 -34.42 1.22 -46.31
C LYS A 562 -35.87 1.34 -45.86
N LYS A 563 -36.25 2.55 -45.44
CA LYS A 563 -37.61 2.85 -45.01
C LYS A 563 -38.50 3.07 -46.23
N GLU A 564 -39.60 2.34 -46.28
CA GLU A 564 -40.65 2.49 -47.29
C GLU A 564 -41.69 3.50 -46.81
N GLU A 565 -42.16 4.38 -47.70
CA GLU A 565 -43.14 5.44 -47.44
C GLU A 565 -44.34 5.34 -48.38
N GLY A 566 -45.45 6.02 -48.05
CA GLY A 566 -46.62 6.12 -48.92
C GLY A 566 -47.33 4.78 -49.21
N GLU A 567 -47.55 4.48 -50.49
CA GLU A 567 -48.25 3.26 -50.93
C GLU A 567 -47.44 1.99 -50.66
N GLU A 568 -46.10 2.06 -50.82
CA GLU A 568 -45.20 0.93 -50.58
C GLU A 568 -45.19 0.51 -49.11
N LEU A 569 -45.34 1.47 -48.18
CA LEU A 569 -45.53 1.19 -46.76
C LEU A 569 -46.80 0.37 -46.49
N LEU A 570 -47.92 0.73 -47.12
CA LEU A 570 -49.18 0.01 -46.95
C LEU A 570 -49.09 -1.43 -47.48
N GLU A 571 -48.40 -1.65 -48.60
CA GLU A 571 -48.11 -2.99 -49.11
C GLU A 571 -47.19 -3.78 -48.17
N LEU A 572 -46.15 -3.14 -47.66
CA LEU A 572 -45.20 -3.73 -46.71
C LEU A 572 -45.92 -4.19 -45.44
N LEU A 573 -46.78 -3.36 -44.86
CA LEU A 573 -47.55 -3.69 -43.66
C LEU A 573 -48.49 -4.89 -43.89
N LYS A 574 -49.20 -4.92 -45.03
CA LYS A 574 -50.04 -6.07 -45.41
C LYS A 574 -49.22 -7.35 -45.57
N LEU A 575 -48.04 -7.24 -46.20
CA LEU A 575 -47.14 -8.37 -46.38
C LEU A 575 -46.57 -8.86 -45.03
N HIS A 576 -46.11 -7.93 -44.19
CA HIS A 576 -45.61 -8.20 -42.84
C HIS A 576 -46.63 -8.99 -42.02
N ASP A 577 -47.86 -8.52 -41.96
CA ASP A 577 -48.95 -9.17 -41.22
C ASP A 577 -49.25 -10.56 -41.75
N SER A 578 -49.38 -10.70 -43.08
CA SER A 578 -49.64 -11.99 -43.72
C SER A 578 -48.53 -13.01 -43.49
N VAL A 579 -47.26 -12.58 -43.50
CA VAL A 579 -46.11 -13.46 -43.27
C VAL A 579 -45.99 -13.84 -41.80
N TYR A 580 -46.26 -12.90 -40.87
CA TYR A 580 -46.30 -13.20 -39.45
C TYR A 580 -47.37 -14.24 -39.11
N GLU A 581 -48.58 -14.09 -39.65
CA GLU A 581 -49.66 -15.07 -39.46
C GLU A 581 -49.29 -16.46 -40.00
N GLN A 582 -48.66 -16.52 -41.18
CA GLN A 582 -48.14 -17.78 -41.74
C GLN A 582 -47.05 -18.39 -40.85
N ALA A 583 -46.13 -17.59 -40.32
CA ALA A 583 -45.10 -18.05 -39.40
C ALA A 583 -45.71 -18.59 -38.09
N ASN A 584 -46.69 -17.90 -37.52
CA ASN A 584 -47.38 -18.33 -36.32
C ASN A 584 -48.19 -19.61 -36.56
N SER A 585 -48.88 -19.72 -37.70
CA SER A 585 -49.60 -20.93 -38.11
C SER A 585 -48.65 -22.12 -38.28
N TRP A 586 -47.50 -21.90 -38.94
CA TRP A 586 -46.47 -22.92 -39.07
C TRP A 586 -45.95 -23.36 -37.69
N PHE A 587 -45.54 -22.44 -36.84
CA PHE A 587 -44.99 -22.74 -35.52
C PHE A 587 -45.99 -23.46 -34.60
N THR A 588 -47.27 -23.08 -34.65
CA THR A 588 -48.34 -23.75 -33.90
C THR A 588 -48.71 -25.13 -34.46
N SER A 589 -48.45 -25.39 -35.74
CA SER A 589 -48.63 -26.70 -36.38
C SER A 589 -47.49 -27.70 -36.12
N LEU A 590 -46.37 -27.25 -35.54
CA LEU A 590 -45.25 -28.13 -35.18
C LEU A 590 -45.65 -29.09 -34.06
N ARG A 591 -45.06 -30.28 -34.06
CA ARG A 591 -45.20 -31.26 -32.96
C ARG A 591 -44.64 -30.68 -31.65
N ASP A 592 -45.29 -30.95 -30.52
CA ASP A 592 -44.91 -30.41 -29.21
C ASP A 592 -43.44 -30.66 -28.86
N ALA A 593 -42.90 -31.84 -29.20
CA ALA A 593 -41.48 -32.14 -28.97
C ALA A 593 -40.53 -31.15 -29.68
N MET A 594 -40.80 -30.82 -30.95
CA MET A 594 -40.01 -29.85 -31.71
C MET A 594 -40.23 -28.43 -31.18
N LYS A 595 -41.48 -28.08 -30.86
CA LYS A 595 -41.83 -26.77 -30.33
C LYS A 595 -41.10 -26.50 -29.01
N ASN A 596 -41.10 -27.46 -28.09
CA ASN A 596 -40.41 -27.35 -26.81
C ASN A 596 -38.89 -27.21 -26.98
N GLN A 597 -38.28 -27.95 -27.93
CA GLN A 597 -36.85 -27.78 -28.25
C GLN A 597 -36.54 -26.37 -28.75
N ILE A 598 -37.32 -25.86 -29.70
CA ILE A 598 -37.16 -24.50 -30.24
C ILE A 598 -37.29 -23.47 -29.12
N VAL A 599 -38.34 -23.56 -28.30
CA VAL A 599 -38.57 -22.63 -27.19
C VAL A 599 -37.45 -22.69 -26.17
N SER A 600 -36.91 -23.87 -25.87
CA SER A 600 -35.81 -24.01 -24.91
C SER A 600 -34.52 -23.34 -25.37
N HIS A 601 -34.28 -23.25 -26.68
CA HIS A 601 -33.03 -22.73 -27.24
C HIS A 601 -33.14 -21.27 -27.71
N PHE A 602 -34.22 -20.90 -28.39
CA PHE A 602 -34.42 -19.58 -29.00
C PHE A 602 -35.48 -18.73 -28.30
N GLY A 603 -36.17 -19.29 -27.29
CA GLY A 603 -37.34 -18.65 -26.69
C GLY A 603 -38.61 -18.77 -27.53
N HIS A 604 -39.69 -18.16 -27.05
CA HIS A 604 -40.96 -18.12 -27.79
C HIS A 604 -40.87 -17.19 -29.00
N LEU A 605 -41.70 -17.45 -30.03
CA LEU A 605 -41.90 -16.55 -31.16
C LEU A 605 -42.26 -15.15 -30.61
N PRO A 606 -41.46 -14.11 -30.91
CA PRO A 606 -41.76 -12.75 -30.47
C PRO A 606 -43.10 -12.26 -31.03
N THR A 607 -43.76 -11.38 -30.28
CA THR A 607 -45.01 -10.75 -30.73
C THR A 607 -44.79 -9.91 -31.97
N LYS A 608 -45.82 -9.82 -32.80
CA LYS A 608 -45.82 -8.95 -33.99
C LYS A 608 -45.53 -7.50 -33.60
N ASP A 609 -44.51 -6.92 -34.22
CA ASP A 609 -44.18 -5.51 -34.03
C ASP A 609 -45.27 -4.61 -34.65
N PRO A 610 -45.79 -3.61 -33.91
CA PRO A 610 -46.77 -2.67 -34.46
C PRO A 610 -46.15 -1.75 -35.51
N GLU A 611 -44.85 -1.45 -35.40
CA GLU A 611 -44.09 -0.64 -36.32
C GLU A 611 -42.84 -1.41 -36.80
N PRO A 612 -42.94 -2.17 -37.91
CA PRO A 612 -41.88 -3.08 -38.34
C PRO A 612 -40.62 -2.37 -38.86
N GLN A 613 -40.68 -1.05 -39.10
CA GLN A 613 -39.56 -0.22 -39.56
C GLN A 613 -38.93 0.63 -38.44
N ALA A 614 -39.36 0.44 -37.18
CA ALA A 614 -38.84 1.20 -36.04
C ALA A 614 -37.37 0.86 -35.73
N LEU A 615 -37.01 -0.43 -35.82
CA LEU A 615 -35.65 -0.91 -35.58
C LEU A 615 -34.81 -0.89 -36.87
N PRO A 616 -33.52 -0.52 -36.82
CA PRO A 616 -32.66 -0.45 -38.00
C PRO A 616 -32.50 -1.79 -38.76
N SER A 617 -32.63 -2.91 -38.05
CA SER A 617 -32.58 -4.25 -38.65
C SER A 617 -33.97 -4.87 -38.86
N GLY A 618 -35.05 -4.11 -38.69
CA GLY A 618 -36.41 -4.64 -38.80
C GLY A 618 -36.84 -5.50 -37.60
N PRO A 619 -37.96 -6.22 -37.73
CA PRO A 619 -38.67 -6.80 -36.60
C PRO A 619 -37.98 -8.03 -35.99
N ALA A 620 -38.06 -8.19 -34.66
CA ALA A 620 -37.37 -9.25 -33.93
C ALA A 620 -37.87 -10.66 -34.30
N TRP A 621 -39.19 -10.80 -34.51
CA TRP A 621 -39.79 -12.09 -34.87
C TRP A 621 -39.26 -12.65 -36.20
N TYR A 622 -38.83 -11.77 -37.12
CA TYR A 622 -38.28 -12.17 -38.40
C TYR A 622 -36.93 -12.87 -38.23
N TRP A 623 -36.06 -12.28 -37.41
CA TRP A 623 -34.74 -12.86 -37.11
C TRP A 623 -34.85 -14.16 -36.33
N TRP A 624 -35.81 -14.23 -35.40
CA TRP A 624 -36.15 -15.47 -34.70
C TRP A 624 -36.57 -16.56 -35.68
N LEU A 625 -37.45 -16.22 -36.63
CA LEU A 625 -37.91 -17.16 -37.64
C LEU A 625 -36.75 -17.63 -38.54
N LEU A 626 -35.87 -16.72 -38.96
CA LEU A 626 -34.70 -17.05 -39.78
C LEU A 626 -33.72 -17.98 -39.06
N ALA A 627 -33.55 -17.80 -37.75
CA ALA A 627 -32.69 -18.64 -36.91
C ALA A 627 -33.25 -20.06 -36.71
N VAL A 628 -34.58 -20.18 -36.62
CA VAL A 628 -35.26 -21.46 -36.36
C VAL A 628 -35.49 -22.29 -37.62
N LEU A 629 -35.66 -21.64 -38.79
CA LEU A 629 -35.91 -22.35 -40.04
C LEU A 629 -34.68 -23.15 -40.50
N PRO A 630 -34.86 -24.38 -41.04
CA PRO A 630 -33.77 -25.26 -41.46
C PRO A 630 -33.19 -24.82 -42.81
N LEU A 631 -32.51 -23.67 -42.81
CA LEU A 631 -31.86 -23.09 -43.98
C LEU A 631 -30.34 -23.28 -43.89
N GLU A 632 -29.71 -23.51 -45.03
CA GLU A 632 -28.24 -23.49 -45.12
C GLU A 632 -27.69 -22.11 -44.78
N SER A 633 -26.53 -22.06 -44.13
CA SER A 633 -25.92 -20.80 -43.67
C SER A 633 -25.68 -19.80 -44.80
N ARG A 634 -25.41 -20.27 -46.03
CA ARG A 634 -25.25 -19.39 -47.20
C ARG A 634 -26.55 -18.68 -47.60
N ALA A 635 -27.69 -19.36 -47.48
CA ALA A 635 -29.01 -18.76 -47.70
C ALA A 635 -29.35 -17.76 -46.58
N GLN A 636 -29.07 -18.11 -45.33
CA GLN A 636 -29.25 -17.20 -44.19
C GLN A 636 -28.39 -15.94 -44.32
N LEU A 637 -27.12 -16.08 -44.74
CA LEU A 637 -26.21 -14.97 -45.00
C LEU A 637 -26.74 -14.05 -46.11
N THR A 638 -27.26 -14.63 -47.19
CA THR A 638 -27.86 -13.85 -48.29
C THR A 638 -29.03 -13.00 -47.78
N ILE A 639 -29.88 -13.56 -46.91
CA ILE A 639 -31.00 -12.83 -46.31
C ILE A 639 -30.51 -11.76 -45.32
N LEU A 640 -29.51 -12.07 -44.50
CA LEU A 640 -28.90 -11.13 -43.54
C LEU A 640 -28.39 -9.86 -44.25
N ALA A 641 -27.80 -10.03 -45.44
CA ALA A 641 -27.22 -8.97 -46.26
C ALA A 641 -28.26 -8.04 -46.93
N MET A 642 -29.54 -8.42 -47.00
CA MET A 642 -30.57 -7.63 -47.70
C MET A 642 -30.96 -6.39 -46.88
N THR A 643 -31.09 -5.23 -47.55
CA THR A 643 -31.49 -3.95 -46.92
C THR A 643 -32.96 -3.58 -47.17
N SER A 644 -33.73 -4.38 -47.92
CA SER A 644 -35.18 -4.18 -48.08
C SER A 644 -35.93 -5.18 -47.21
N LEU A 645 -36.73 -4.67 -46.28
CA LEU A 645 -37.59 -5.52 -45.45
C LEU A 645 -38.65 -6.24 -46.30
N LYS A 646 -39.17 -5.59 -47.35
CA LYS A 646 -40.14 -6.18 -48.29
C LYS A 646 -39.56 -7.43 -48.95
N ASP A 647 -38.35 -7.33 -49.51
CA ASP A 647 -37.69 -8.45 -50.18
C ASP A 647 -37.36 -9.59 -49.20
N ARG A 648 -36.92 -9.24 -47.99
CA ARG A 648 -36.68 -10.20 -46.91
C ARG A 648 -37.95 -10.97 -46.52
N LEU A 649 -39.08 -10.28 -46.41
CA LEU A 649 -40.37 -10.90 -46.13
C LEU A 649 -40.83 -11.80 -47.27
N VAL A 650 -40.61 -11.41 -48.53
CA VAL A 650 -40.90 -12.26 -49.70
C VAL A 650 -40.03 -13.52 -49.68
N ALA A 651 -38.74 -13.39 -49.37
CA ALA A 651 -37.82 -14.52 -49.28
C ALA A 651 -38.27 -15.53 -48.21
N ILE A 652 -38.56 -15.06 -46.99
CA ILE A 652 -38.99 -15.95 -45.89
C ILE A 652 -40.35 -16.58 -46.17
N ARG A 653 -41.27 -15.86 -46.82
CA ARG A 653 -42.57 -16.40 -47.24
C ARG A 653 -42.43 -17.59 -48.18
N ARG A 654 -41.51 -17.51 -49.15
CA ARG A 654 -41.21 -18.63 -50.06
C ARG A 654 -40.69 -19.85 -49.31
N VAL A 655 -39.82 -19.63 -48.31
CA VAL A 655 -39.31 -20.70 -47.44
C VAL A 655 -40.45 -21.31 -46.63
N LEU A 656 -41.31 -20.52 -46.00
CA LEU A 656 -42.47 -21.00 -45.25
C LEU A 656 -43.40 -21.85 -46.12
N ILE A 657 -43.71 -21.40 -47.33
CA ILE A 657 -44.53 -22.18 -48.29
C ILE A 657 -43.87 -23.52 -48.61
N PHE A 658 -42.55 -23.55 -48.78
CA PHE A 658 -41.82 -24.78 -49.06
C PHE A 658 -41.83 -25.75 -47.86
N VAL A 659 -41.58 -25.25 -46.65
CA VAL A 659 -41.51 -26.07 -45.42
C VAL A 659 -42.90 -26.56 -44.98
N THR A 660 -43.97 -25.81 -45.29
CA THR A 660 -45.36 -26.19 -44.99
C THR A 660 -45.98 -27.14 -46.02
N ARG A 661 -45.40 -27.25 -47.23
CA ARG A 661 -45.83 -28.25 -48.23
C ARG A 661 -45.51 -29.66 -47.70
N LYS A 662 -46.55 -30.39 -47.31
CA LYS A 662 -46.47 -31.82 -46.95
C LYS A 662 -45.72 -32.56 -48.07
N LYS A 663 -44.56 -33.16 -47.77
CA LYS A 663 -43.99 -34.20 -48.63
C LYS A 663 -45.05 -35.30 -48.77
N PRO A 664 -45.49 -35.67 -49.98
CA PRO A 664 -46.30 -36.87 -50.14
C PRO A 664 -45.47 -38.04 -49.61
N ARG A 665 -46.05 -38.80 -48.68
CA ARG A 665 -45.46 -40.02 -48.14
C ARG A 665 -45.39 -41.10 -49.20
#